data_AF-A0A5K7XBQ4-F1
#
_entry.id   AF-A0A5K7XBQ4-F1
#
_cell.length_a   1.000
_cell.length_b   1.000
_cell.length_c   1.000
_cell.angle_alpha   90.00
_cell.angle_beta   90.00
_cell.angle_gamma   90.00
#
_symmetry.space_group_name_H-M   'P 1'
#
loop_
_entity.id
_entity.type
_entity.pdbx_description
1 polymer ?
#
loop_
_entity_poly.entity_id
_entity_poly.type
_entity_poly.pdbx_seq_one_letter_code
_entity_poly.pdbx_strand_id
1 'polypeptide(L)'
;MERKHTRKGRQLGVIEQLEDRRVMTADPLIEHQDLDAPPLEQTVQTGGIGDADFWINPEDAVPFDNYVHDIEQAIAAAHNLTGWYNVQSSYGLTGRGQTVAVIDSGIAYDHYALGGGLGANYRVVGGWDFTEENDANPYDDGASGGHGSHVSGIIGGSGTPNSGVATGVDFVGLRVFNDAGQGYFSWVESALQWVLQNRNSFENPITTINLSLGVSSWNAATVPQWANLEDEFAALESAGIFIAVSAGNSFTSFNTPGLSYPAASQYVVPVMSTDENGSLSYFSQRLTRAIAAPGRNIVSTVPDYKGNNNGVADDYATMSGTSMAAPYVAGAAVLVRQAMEFAGWTNITQDMIFNHMMANADTVYDAATNLSYKRLNLQKAISALMPTDDFGSTQATAQSIGTIVGTSTVNGAINSKSDADFFSFTASTTGNVTFNVTNAKQELAASWQAYAANGQTIATQNGNTISFAVTAGQTYAVRITSTAGIGRYTFTAGLGGSGNGGNNGGNNGNNGGNGGNGGNVQPTFTDWGVADFNQYDDVVIGGDRWFKVTASRTGALSVLGQYSGSNASVGIYNANMQLIAGGTNNGSTTRADVQATAGVEYFIRVTGSATDIDLSVVNLVSQVGTNVTIAGTSGDDVFSFVAGTTHYVTVNGVQYQFAGSSAKAFTFQGGNGNDSFTFNGTTGSETATVYASSASIVGAAFSVATAAIENQIIRGGGGADVAYMYDSLGNDTLTAWSNRVTMVGTGFSNEVAAFSNVKAYAVNGGSNSATLYDSAGDDVFIAGSLRGIMQGNGFYNWAEGFNSVTAQAINGGNDRVDFYDSAGNDTLTAWSDRVTFTGAGFSHDARGFDRVKAWATAGGYDTATFYDSAGDDVYIAGSLRGIMQGAGFYNEAEGFDATVAYANAGGNDRVEFYDSAGDDVLTAWSNRVTLTGNGFSHDARNFERTVAQASSGYDTATFYDSVGNDLFVARPTAASMSGTGYSNEARGFDRAKAWATSGGDDQADLYDSTGNDTLIAGYLRAILTGSGYYSEAEGFDRTVTYGSGGYDTATLYDSALDDVFNAWADRAVLASSIVSNDVRNFDRVRAVSELGGNDLANFYDSIGNDTYIAGAVRGIMTGTNFYNEAEGFKQTVANSTAGGTDKVEFYDSAGNDTLLVWQRLASLSGLGFNHSANGFKNVTAYMTSGGVNVRDIRTTDFVFKLVGQ
;
A
#
# COMPACT_ATOMS: atom_id res chain seq x y z
N MET A 1 43.97 -9.70 47.51
CA MET A 1 43.06 -8.75 48.17
C MET A 1 41.65 -9.16 47.79
N GLU A 2 41.04 -10.10 48.51
CA GLU A 2 40.08 -9.86 49.62
C GLU A 2 38.93 -8.91 49.23
N ARG A 3 37.63 -9.21 49.38
CA ARG A 3 36.91 -10.35 49.97
C ARG A 3 35.39 -10.13 49.72
N LYS A 4 34.67 -11.22 49.34
CA LYS A 4 33.40 -11.72 49.92
C LYS A 4 32.10 -10.88 49.76
N HIS A 5 30.88 -11.42 49.59
CA HIS A 5 30.35 -12.76 49.91
C HIS A 5 28.93 -13.03 49.30
N THR A 6 28.75 -14.22 48.68
CA THR A 6 27.67 -15.27 48.84
C THR A 6 26.17 -14.98 48.55
N ARG A 7 25.52 -15.71 47.61
CA ARG A 7 24.81 -17.05 47.65
C ARG A 7 23.27 -16.84 47.61
N LYS A 8 22.37 -17.68 47.09
CA LYS A 8 22.25 -19.11 46.65
C LYS A 8 20.87 -19.18 45.92
N GLY A 9 20.68 -19.80 44.76
CA GLY A 9 20.50 -21.25 44.50
C GLY A 9 19.08 -21.50 43.91
N ARG A 10 18.68 -22.61 43.26
CA ARG A 10 19.31 -23.78 42.62
C ARG A 10 18.16 -24.74 42.22
N GLN A 11 18.09 -25.24 40.98
CA GLN A 11 17.64 -26.61 40.57
C GLN A 11 17.63 -26.67 39.02
N LEU A 12 18.54 -27.35 38.30
CA LEU A 12 18.78 -28.82 38.09
C LEU A 12 17.62 -29.52 37.37
N GLY A 13 17.78 -30.22 36.24
CA GLY A 13 18.94 -30.60 35.40
C GLY A 13 18.42 -31.06 34.01
N VAL A 14 19.06 -31.86 33.13
CA VAL A 14 20.19 -32.81 33.12
C VAL A 14 20.46 -33.14 31.61
N ILE A 15 21.74 -33.05 31.15
CA ILE A 15 22.58 -33.98 30.31
C ILE A 15 21.92 -34.66 29.06
N GLU A 16 22.46 -34.60 27.82
CA GLU A 16 23.64 -35.25 27.19
C GLU A 16 24.13 -34.39 25.98
N GLN A 17 25.41 -34.03 25.74
CA GLN A 17 26.64 -34.76 25.38
C GLN A 17 26.70 -35.50 24.02
N LEU A 18 27.49 -34.88 23.12
CA LEU A 18 28.57 -35.44 22.26
C LEU A 18 28.26 -36.05 20.87
N GLU A 19 28.97 -35.49 19.87
CA GLU A 19 29.79 -36.14 18.81
C GLU A 19 29.11 -37.21 17.91
N ASP A 20 29.35 -37.37 16.61
CA ASP A 20 30.51 -37.12 15.78
C ASP A 20 30.14 -37.34 14.29
N ARG A 21 31.04 -36.91 13.43
CA ARG A 21 31.15 -37.06 11.96
C ARG A 21 30.75 -38.43 11.38
N ARG A 22 30.19 -38.44 10.15
CA ARG A 22 30.86 -39.06 8.98
C ARG A 22 30.19 -38.85 7.61
N VAL A 23 31.08 -38.73 6.64
CA VAL A 23 31.02 -38.57 5.19
C VAL A 23 30.62 -39.87 4.46
N MET A 24 29.84 -39.69 3.37
CA MET A 24 29.62 -40.45 2.10
C MET A 24 29.52 -41.98 2.05
N THR A 25 28.55 -42.47 1.23
CA THR A 25 28.79 -43.28 0.00
C THR A 25 27.55 -43.42 -0.92
N ALA A 26 27.74 -43.06 -2.20
CA ALA A 26 27.15 -43.41 -3.52
C ALA A 26 25.91 -44.33 -3.73
N ASP A 27 24.90 -43.79 -4.47
CA ASP A 27 24.25 -44.16 -5.78
C ASP A 27 23.83 -45.62 -6.15
N PRO A 28 22.90 -45.95 -7.12
CA PRO A 28 22.43 -45.14 -8.28
C PRO A 28 20.97 -45.28 -8.83
N LEU A 29 20.69 -44.50 -9.89
CA LEU A 29 19.74 -44.67 -11.03
C LEU A 29 18.39 -43.93 -10.99
N ILE A 30 18.31 -42.77 -11.66
CA ILE A 30 17.39 -42.51 -12.80
C ILE A 30 18.12 -41.62 -13.81
N GLU A 31 18.24 -42.10 -15.06
CA GLU A 31 18.78 -41.38 -16.21
C GLU A 31 17.92 -40.16 -16.59
N HIS A 32 18.54 -39.00 -16.78
CA HIS A 32 18.03 -37.97 -17.68
C HIS A 32 19.17 -37.47 -18.56
N GLN A 33 18.87 -37.42 -19.86
CA GLN A 33 19.79 -37.25 -20.98
C GLN A 33 20.57 -35.93 -20.97
N ASP A 34 21.81 -36.04 -21.43
CA ASP A 34 22.79 -34.99 -21.68
C ASP A 34 22.21 -33.77 -22.43
N LEU A 35 22.40 -32.59 -21.85
CA LEU A 35 22.52 -31.34 -22.62
C LEU A 35 24.02 -31.04 -22.72
N ASP A 36 24.54 -31.13 -23.94
CA ASP A 36 25.94 -30.97 -24.29
C ASP A 36 26.55 -29.68 -23.68
N ALA A 37 27.65 -29.84 -22.94
CA ALA A 37 28.51 -28.73 -22.55
C ALA A 37 29.22 -28.14 -23.78
N PRO A 38 29.18 -26.81 -24.01
CA PRO A 38 29.97 -26.21 -25.07
C PRO A 38 31.47 -26.18 -24.70
N PRO A 39 32.39 -26.39 -25.67
CA PRO A 39 33.82 -26.42 -25.41
C PRO A 39 34.40 -25.01 -25.51
N LEU A 40 34.88 -24.43 -24.40
CA LEU A 40 35.78 -23.29 -24.44
C LEU A 40 36.92 -23.47 -23.42
N GLU A 41 37.97 -24.17 -23.85
CA GLU A 41 39.31 -23.86 -23.34
C GLU A 41 39.72 -22.49 -23.90
N GLN A 42 39.51 -21.42 -23.12
CA GLN A 42 40.41 -20.27 -23.15
C GLN A 42 40.92 -20.03 -21.74
N THR A 43 42.24 -20.19 -21.62
CA THR A 43 43.01 -19.93 -20.41
C THR A 43 42.88 -18.45 -20.07
N VAL A 44 42.02 -18.11 -19.09
CA VAL A 44 42.01 -16.77 -18.50
C VAL A 44 43.34 -16.59 -17.77
N GLN A 45 44.20 -15.76 -18.35
CA GLN A 45 45.35 -15.22 -17.65
C GLN A 45 44.82 -14.43 -16.45
N THR A 46 45.22 -14.85 -15.26
CA THR A 46 45.12 -14.08 -14.02
C THR A 46 46.06 -12.86 -14.11
N GLY A 47 45.65 -11.86 -14.87
CA GLY A 47 46.21 -10.50 -14.87
C GLY A 47 45.26 -9.59 -14.11
N GLY A 48 45.80 -8.85 -13.13
CA GLY A 48 45.04 -8.10 -12.12
C GLY A 48 43.75 -7.44 -12.62
N ILE A 49 42.65 -7.74 -11.92
CA ILE A 49 41.35 -7.09 -12.08
C ILE A 49 41.55 -5.58 -11.94
N GLY A 50 41.37 -4.86 -13.05
CA GLY A 50 41.24 -3.40 -13.06
C GLY A 50 39.93 -2.98 -12.38
N ASP A 51 39.72 -1.68 -12.24
CA ASP A 51 38.47 -1.12 -11.71
C ASP A 51 37.27 -1.68 -12.51
N ALA A 52 36.19 -2.06 -11.82
CA ALA A 52 35.01 -2.65 -12.46
C ALA A 52 34.33 -1.66 -13.44
N ASP A 53 33.85 -2.18 -14.57
CA ASP A 53 33.25 -1.40 -15.66
C ASP A 53 31.80 -0.99 -15.34
N PHE A 54 31.06 -1.88 -14.69
CA PHE A 54 29.66 -1.69 -14.30
C PHE A 54 29.49 -1.85 -12.78
N TRP A 55 28.54 -1.10 -12.24
CA TRP A 55 28.19 -1.13 -10.83
C TRP A 55 26.67 -1.15 -10.68
N ILE A 56 26.16 -2.00 -9.80
CA ILE A 56 24.81 -1.84 -9.25
C ILE A 56 24.89 -0.64 -8.29
N ASN A 57 24.32 0.49 -8.68
CA ASN A 57 24.40 1.71 -7.88
C ASN A 57 23.56 1.56 -6.60
N PRO A 58 24.13 1.84 -5.40
CA PRO A 58 23.37 1.81 -4.16
C PRO A 58 22.20 2.81 -4.11
N GLU A 59 22.21 3.85 -4.96
CA GLU A 59 21.14 4.84 -5.09
C GLU A 59 19.98 4.39 -6.01
N ASP A 60 20.18 3.36 -6.85
CA ASP A 60 19.09 2.74 -7.64
C ASP A 60 18.21 1.83 -6.75
N ALA A 61 18.76 1.40 -5.61
CA ALA A 61 18.00 0.99 -4.44
C ALA A 61 17.62 2.24 -3.66
N VAL A 62 16.35 2.65 -3.73
CA VAL A 62 15.79 3.44 -2.61
C VAL A 62 16.15 2.66 -1.34
N PRO A 63 16.72 3.29 -0.29
CA PRO A 63 17.11 2.57 0.91
C PRO A 63 16.00 1.61 1.33
N PHE A 64 16.37 0.37 1.66
CA PHE A 64 15.51 -0.61 2.33
C PHE A 64 15.11 -0.05 3.70
N ASP A 65 14.25 0.95 3.70
CA ASP A 65 13.53 1.41 4.87
C ASP A 65 12.26 0.57 4.93
N ASN A 66 12.09 -0.12 6.06
CA ASN A 66 10.98 -1.00 6.42
C ASN A 66 9.62 -0.31 6.33
N TYR A 67 9.15 -0.10 5.11
CA TYR A 67 7.87 0.50 4.84
C TYR A 67 7.15 -0.38 3.82
N VAL A 68 6.09 -1.01 4.30
CA VAL A 68 5.02 -1.65 3.53
C VAL A 68 4.27 -0.61 2.65
N HIS A 69 4.83 0.59 2.49
CA HIS A 69 4.25 1.79 1.89
C HIS A 69 4.12 1.70 0.36
N ASP A 70 4.85 0.80 -0.30
CA ASP A 70 4.89 0.81 -1.77
C ASP A 70 4.24 -0.39 -2.47
N ILE A 71 3.83 -1.46 -1.76
CA ILE A 71 3.48 -2.76 -2.38
C ILE A 71 2.24 -2.70 -3.31
N GLU A 72 1.44 -1.62 -3.30
CA GLU A 72 0.12 -1.62 -3.96
C GLU A 72 -0.11 -0.65 -5.12
N GLN A 73 0.73 0.36 -5.38
CA GLN A 73 0.36 1.40 -6.36
C GLN A 73 1.27 1.50 -7.60
N ALA A 74 2.54 1.12 -7.46
CA ALA A 74 3.59 1.31 -8.47
C ALA A 74 3.35 0.65 -9.84
N ILE A 75 3.32 -0.70 -9.89
CA ILE A 75 3.26 -1.44 -11.15
C ILE A 75 1.85 -1.39 -11.77
N ALA A 76 0.81 -1.28 -10.94
CA ALA A 76 -0.56 -1.04 -11.39
C ALA A 76 -0.71 0.33 -12.08
N ALA A 77 -0.11 1.39 -11.52
CA ALA A 77 -0.06 2.70 -12.18
C ALA A 77 0.70 2.62 -13.51
N ALA A 78 1.82 1.89 -13.55
CA ALA A 78 2.55 1.61 -14.80
C ALA A 78 1.68 0.90 -15.86
N HIS A 79 0.90 -0.10 -15.46
CA HIS A 79 -0.05 -0.80 -16.34
C HIS A 79 -1.18 0.10 -16.83
N ASN A 80 -1.73 0.96 -15.97
CA ASN A 80 -2.72 1.95 -16.37
C ASN A 80 -2.16 2.93 -17.39
N LEU A 81 -0.95 3.45 -17.14
CA LEU A 81 -0.30 4.44 -18.00
C LEU A 81 -0.06 3.93 -19.43
N THR A 82 0.28 2.65 -19.58
CA THR A 82 0.56 2.03 -20.89
C THR A 82 -0.66 1.40 -21.55
N GLY A 83 -1.79 1.30 -20.84
CA GLY A 83 -3.01 0.62 -21.28
C GLY A 83 -2.92 -0.91 -21.24
N TRP A 84 -2.03 -1.47 -20.42
CA TRP A 84 -1.81 -2.92 -20.31
C TRP A 84 -3.07 -3.68 -19.88
N TYR A 85 -3.84 -3.18 -18.92
CA TYR A 85 -5.09 -3.83 -18.48
C TYR A 85 -6.10 -3.97 -19.63
N ASN A 86 -6.15 -2.99 -20.54
CA ASN A 86 -7.00 -3.07 -21.73
C ASN A 86 -6.52 -4.15 -22.70
N VAL A 87 -5.20 -4.34 -22.83
CA VAL A 87 -4.64 -5.44 -23.64
C VAL A 87 -5.00 -6.79 -23.03
N GLN A 88 -4.87 -6.96 -21.72
CA GLN A 88 -5.20 -8.21 -21.03
C GLN A 88 -6.69 -8.54 -21.06
N SER A 89 -7.56 -7.55 -20.87
CA SER A 89 -9.01 -7.73 -20.91
C SER A 89 -9.53 -7.98 -22.32
N SER A 90 -8.96 -7.32 -23.34
CA SER A 90 -9.43 -7.43 -24.73
C SER A 90 -8.85 -8.64 -25.44
N TYR A 91 -7.58 -8.97 -25.22
CA TYR A 91 -6.86 -9.96 -26.03
C TYR A 91 -6.24 -11.09 -25.20
N GLY A 92 -5.88 -10.82 -23.93
CA GLY A 92 -5.27 -11.81 -23.04
C GLY A 92 -3.91 -12.34 -23.51
N LEU A 93 -3.13 -11.52 -24.19
CA LEU A 93 -1.79 -11.89 -24.66
C LEU A 93 -0.87 -12.07 -23.45
N THR A 94 -0.21 -13.22 -23.36
CA THR A 94 0.66 -13.58 -22.23
C THR A 94 2.15 -13.55 -22.59
N GLY A 95 2.48 -13.55 -23.89
CA GLY A 95 3.84 -13.71 -24.38
C GLY A 95 4.32 -15.16 -24.47
N ARG A 96 3.44 -16.14 -24.20
CA ARG A 96 3.73 -17.57 -24.27
C ARG A 96 4.34 -17.98 -25.61
N GLY A 97 5.27 -18.94 -25.56
CA GLY A 97 5.99 -19.42 -26.74
C GLY A 97 7.33 -18.71 -26.96
N GLN A 98 7.77 -17.88 -26.01
CA GLN A 98 8.96 -17.06 -26.11
C GLN A 98 9.74 -17.09 -24.79
N THR A 99 11.07 -17.01 -24.90
CA THR A 99 11.98 -16.90 -23.76
C THR A 99 12.67 -15.53 -23.76
N VAL A 100 12.78 -14.92 -22.58
CA VAL A 100 13.52 -13.67 -22.37
C VAL A 100 14.80 -13.94 -21.59
N ALA A 101 15.94 -13.56 -22.17
CA ALA A 101 17.22 -13.62 -21.47
C ALA A 101 17.43 -12.34 -20.64
N VAL A 102 17.70 -12.50 -19.35
CA VAL A 102 17.96 -11.41 -18.41
C VAL A 102 19.45 -11.42 -18.08
N ILE A 103 20.19 -10.44 -18.58
CA ILE A 103 21.62 -10.27 -18.33
C ILE A 103 21.78 -9.26 -17.19
N ASP A 104 21.96 -9.74 -15.97
CA ASP A 104 21.85 -8.93 -14.73
C ASP A 104 22.56 -9.59 -13.53
N SER A 105 22.16 -9.31 -12.28
CA SER A 105 22.76 -9.86 -11.05
C SER A 105 22.41 -11.32 -10.75
N GLY A 106 21.52 -11.92 -11.54
CA GLY A 106 20.97 -13.25 -11.33
C GLY A 106 19.44 -13.22 -11.29
N ILE A 107 18.82 -14.39 -11.11
CA ILE A 107 17.38 -14.53 -10.89
C ILE A 107 17.15 -15.44 -9.68
N ALA A 108 16.42 -14.95 -8.67
CA ALA A 108 15.85 -15.77 -7.61
C ALA A 108 14.70 -16.63 -8.16
N TYR A 109 15.07 -17.67 -8.90
CA TYR A 109 14.16 -18.51 -9.66
C TYR A 109 13.17 -19.29 -8.79
N ASP A 110 13.45 -19.43 -7.49
CA ASP A 110 12.60 -20.05 -6.48
C ASP A 110 11.43 -19.16 -6.03
N HIS A 111 11.45 -17.87 -6.39
CA HIS A 111 10.34 -16.98 -6.15
C HIS A 111 9.07 -17.49 -6.87
N TYR A 112 7.96 -17.59 -6.14
CA TYR A 112 6.71 -18.17 -6.69
C TYR A 112 6.23 -17.48 -7.98
N ALA A 113 6.41 -16.16 -8.10
CA ALA A 113 6.00 -15.38 -9.27
C ALA A 113 6.92 -15.60 -10.48
N LEU A 114 8.13 -16.11 -10.27
CA LEU A 114 9.10 -16.44 -11.33
C LEU A 114 9.13 -17.94 -11.67
N GLY A 115 8.22 -18.73 -11.09
CA GLY A 115 8.02 -20.13 -11.44
C GLY A 115 8.46 -21.14 -10.38
N GLY A 116 9.14 -20.72 -9.31
CA GLY A 116 9.42 -21.57 -8.15
C GLY A 116 10.53 -22.62 -8.35
N GLY A 117 11.41 -22.44 -9.34
CA GLY A 117 12.56 -23.31 -9.58
C GLY A 117 13.29 -23.05 -10.91
N LEU A 118 14.32 -23.86 -11.16
CA LEU A 118 15.19 -23.79 -12.33
C LEU A 118 15.13 -25.09 -13.15
N GLY A 119 15.02 -24.97 -14.48
CA GLY A 119 15.10 -26.08 -15.43
C GLY A 119 13.83 -26.24 -16.28
N ALA A 120 13.79 -27.27 -17.13
CA ALA A 120 12.77 -27.43 -18.17
C ALA A 120 11.31 -27.54 -17.68
N ASN A 121 11.08 -27.81 -16.38
CA ASN A 121 9.73 -27.87 -15.79
C ASN A 121 9.31 -26.56 -15.10
N TYR A 122 10.16 -25.54 -15.13
CA TYR A 122 9.96 -24.26 -14.47
C TYR A 122 9.98 -23.13 -15.51
N ARG A 123 9.53 -21.93 -15.10
CA ARG A 123 9.55 -20.75 -15.98
C ARG A 123 10.96 -20.22 -16.19
N VAL A 124 11.86 -20.36 -15.22
CA VAL A 124 13.30 -20.12 -15.45
C VAL A 124 13.88 -21.41 -16.01
N VAL A 125 14.00 -21.48 -17.34
CA VAL A 125 14.31 -22.74 -18.05
C VAL A 125 15.80 -23.08 -18.06
N GLY A 126 16.67 -22.12 -17.74
CA GLY A 126 18.11 -22.31 -17.65
C GLY A 126 18.86 -21.00 -17.42
N GLY A 127 20.18 -21.06 -17.51
CA GLY A 127 21.04 -19.90 -17.33
C GLY A 127 22.49 -20.27 -17.05
N TRP A 128 23.29 -19.24 -16.84
CA TRP A 128 24.71 -19.37 -16.53
C TRP A 128 25.16 -18.19 -15.67
N ASP A 129 26.07 -18.46 -14.75
CA ASP A 129 26.78 -17.45 -13.99
C ASP A 129 28.14 -17.18 -14.65
N PHE A 130 28.39 -15.95 -15.12
CA PHE A 130 29.65 -15.55 -15.75
C PHE A 130 30.62 -14.87 -14.80
N THR A 131 30.27 -14.72 -13.52
CA THR A 131 31.15 -14.14 -12.51
C THR A 131 32.24 -15.14 -12.11
N GLU A 132 32.93 -14.90 -11.02
CA GLU A 132 34.06 -15.70 -10.57
C GLU A 132 33.71 -17.18 -10.33
N GLU A 133 32.46 -17.48 -10.00
CA GLU A 133 31.88 -18.82 -9.79
C GLU A 133 31.86 -19.65 -11.07
N ASN A 134 31.50 -19.00 -12.19
CA ASN A 134 31.47 -19.56 -13.54
C ASN A 134 30.81 -20.94 -13.67
N ASP A 135 29.51 -21.04 -13.34
CA ASP A 135 28.76 -22.28 -13.36
C ASP A 135 27.33 -22.13 -13.93
N ALA A 136 26.55 -23.22 -13.92
CA ALA A 136 25.19 -23.25 -14.46
C ALA A 136 24.11 -22.74 -13.47
N ASN A 137 24.49 -22.05 -12.40
CA ASN A 137 23.58 -21.56 -11.37
C ASN A 137 23.49 -20.02 -11.38
N PRO A 138 22.53 -19.44 -12.13
CA PRO A 138 22.39 -17.98 -12.24
C PRO A 138 21.62 -17.37 -11.06
N TYR A 139 21.65 -17.99 -9.88
CA TYR A 139 20.84 -17.54 -8.74
C TYR A 139 21.34 -16.19 -8.20
N ASP A 140 20.41 -15.38 -7.70
CA ASP A 140 20.66 -14.00 -7.26
C ASP A 140 20.97 -13.94 -5.76
N ASP A 141 22.03 -14.62 -5.31
CA ASP A 141 22.38 -14.81 -3.88
C ASP A 141 23.29 -13.72 -3.28
N GLY A 142 23.79 -12.79 -4.10
CA GLY A 142 24.77 -11.80 -3.66
C GLY A 142 24.21 -10.73 -2.72
N ALA A 143 25.04 -10.24 -1.78
CA ALA A 143 24.64 -9.14 -0.90
C ALA A 143 24.21 -7.87 -1.66
N SER A 144 24.78 -7.62 -2.85
CA SER A 144 24.38 -6.54 -3.77
C SER A 144 23.42 -6.99 -4.88
N GLY A 145 22.91 -8.22 -4.80
CA GLY A 145 21.95 -8.81 -5.73
C GLY A 145 20.53 -8.28 -5.56
N GLY A 146 19.55 -8.98 -6.11
CA GLY A 146 18.12 -8.68 -6.11
C GLY A 146 17.65 -7.84 -7.30
N HIS A 147 18.56 -7.17 -8.00
CA HIS A 147 18.24 -6.31 -9.13
C HIS A 147 17.73 -7.12 -10.34
N GLY A 148 18.41 -8.22 -10.69
CA GLY A 148 17.99 -9.10 -11.79
C GLY A 148 16.67 -9.82 -11.53
N SER A 149 16.42 -10.19 -10.26
CA SER A 149 15.11 -10.69 -9.83
C SER A 149 14.01 -9.64 -10.02
N HIS A 150 14.27 -8.38 -9.67
CA HIS A 150 13.32 -7.27 -9.83
C HIS A 150 12.99 -7.01 -11.30
N VAL A 151 14.03 -6.96 -12.14
CA VAL A 151 13.92 -6.86 -13.59
C VAL A 151 13.07 -8.00 -14.18
N SER A 152 13.29 -9.24 -13.74
CA SER A 152 12.55 -10.42 -14.21
C SER A 152 11.06 -10.36 -13.86
N GLY A 153 10.74 -9.90 -12.65
CA GLY A 153 9.37 -9.68 -12.21
C GLY A 153 8.61 -8.68 -13.08
N ILE A 154 9.25 -7.58 -13.49
CA ILE A 154 8.62 -6.57 -14.38
C ILE A 154 8.33 -7.17 -15.76
N ILE A 155 9.25 -7.98 -16.31
CA ILE A 155 9.06 -8.62 -17.62
C ILE A 155 7.83 -9.52 -17.59
N GLY A 156 7.68 -10.36 -16.55
CA GLY A 156 6.66 -11.40 -16.60
C GLY A 156 6.38 -12.16 -15.30
N GLY A 157 6.61 -11.59 -14.11
CA GLY A 157 6.22 -12.22 -12.85
C GLY A 157 4.72 -12.50 -12.79
N SER A 158 4.30 -13.65 -12.26
CA SER A 158 2.88 -14.07 -12.21
C SER A 158 2.16 -13.77 -10.90
N GLY A 159 2.75 -12.97 -10.01
CA GLY A 159 2.14 -12.61 -8.72
C GLY A 159 1.00 -11.63 -8.87
N THR A 160 -0.08 -11.78 -8.10
CA THR A 160 -1.18 -10.82 -8.05
C THR A 160 -1.16 -10.08 -6.71
N PRO A 161 -1.24 -8.73 -6.68
CA PRO A 161 -1.48 -7.80 -7.81
C PRO A 161 -0.23 -7.43 -8.65
N ASN A 162 0.96 -7.89 -8.26
CA ASN A 162 2.24 -7.46 -8.84
C ASN A 162 2.65 -8.24 -10.11
N SER A 163 1.75 -8.34 -11.08
CA SER A 163 2.02 -9.09 -12.31
C SER A 163 2.92 -8.30 -13.23
N GLY A 164 3.84 -8.98 -13.91
CA GLY A 164 4.67 -8.39 -14.96
C GLY A 164 3.92 -8.20 -16.27
N VAL A 165 4.59 -7.64 -17.27
CA VAL A 165 3.98 -7.31 -18.56
C VAL A 165 3.56 -8.56 -19.35
N ALA A 166 4.38 -9.60 -19.38
CA ALA A 166 4.18 -10.81 -20.18
C ALA A 166 4.30 -12.07 -19.31
N THR A 167 3.23 -12.42 -18.60
CA THR A 167 3.22 -13.49 -17.56
C THR A 167 3.38 -14.91 -18.09
N GLY A 168 3.34 -15.11 -19.41
CA GLY A 168 3.50 -16.41 -20.07
C GLY A 168 4.88 -16.69 -20.64
N VAL A 169 5.85 -15.78 -20.50
CA VAL A 169 7.23 -16.00 -20.98
C VAL A 169 7.98 -16.97 -20.08
N ASP A 170 8.94 -17.64 -20.70
CA ASP A 170 10.04 -18.29 -19.99
C ASP A 170 11.22 -17.32 -19.82
N PHE A 171 12.10 -17.62 -18.87
CA PHE A 171 13.28 -16.84 -18.56
C PHE A 171 14.55 -17.66 -18.69
N VAL A 172 15.62 -16.99 -19.11
CA VAL A 172 16.99 -17.45 -18.93
C VAL A 172 17.75 -16.41 -18.13
N GLY A 173 18.32 -16.81 -16.99
CA GLY A 173 19.15 -15.94 -16.15
C GLY A 173 20.62 -15.98 -16.58
N LEU A 174 21.22 -14.84 -16.89
CA LEU A 174 22.65 -14.73 -17.19
C LEU A 174 23.28 -13.74 -16.22
N ARG A 175 23.93 -14.27 -15.20
CA ARG A 175 24.51 -13.46 -14.13
C ARG A 175 25.85 -12.87 -14.57
N VAL A 176 25.97 -11.55 -14.50
CA VAL A 176 27.16 -10.76 -14.90
C VAL A 176 27.56 -9.71 -13.86
N PHE A 177 26.92 -9.73 -12.69
CA PHE A 177 27.34 -8.96 -11.52
C PHE A 177 27.62 -9.92 -10.37
N ASN A 178 28.80 -9.78 -9.77
CA ASN A 178 29.19 -10.57 -8.60
C ASN A 178 28.48 -10.06 -7.33
N ASP A 179 28.73 -10.72 -6.19
CA ASP A 179 28.12 -10.37 -4.90
C ASP A 179 28.36 -8.93 -4.43
N ALA A 180 29.45 -8.30 -4.90
CA ALA A 180 29.78 -6.91 -4.63
C ALA A 180 29.13 -5.92 -5.61
N GLY A 181 28.28 -6.41 -6.52
CA GLY A 181 27.59 -5.60 -7.54
C GLY A 181 28.51 -5.14 -8.65
N GLN A 182 29.67 -5.78 -8.83
CA GLN A 182 30.66 -5.42 -9.85
C GLN A 182 30.44 -6.25 -11.11
N GLY A 183 30.48 -5.61 -12.27
CA GLY A 183 30.39 -6.26 -13.57
C GLY A 183 31.51 -5.80 -14.53
N TYR A 184 31.85 -6.65 -15.49
CA TYR A 184 32.89 -6.40 -16.49
C TYR A 184 32.38 -6.60 -17.91
N PHE A 185 32.90 -5.84 -18.88
CA PHE A 185 32.53 -5.99 -20.28
C PHE A 185 32.74 -7.42 -20.80
N SER A 186 33.78 -8.11 -20.36
CA SER A 186 34.07 -9.50 -20.78
C SER A 186 32.99 -10.50 -20.36
N TRP A 187 32.34 -10.30 -19.21
CA TRP A 187 31.25 -11.16 -18.75
C TRP A 187 29.97 -10.89 -19.56
N VAL A 188 29.68 -9.62 -19.84
CA VAL A 188 28.56 -9.23 -20.71
C VAL A 188 28.76 -9.77 -22.13
N GLU A 189 29.95 -9.61 -22.71
CA GLU A 189 30.31 -10.16 -24.02
C GLU A 189 30.08 -11.68 -24.07
N SER A 190 30.56 -12.41 -23.05
CA SER A 190 30.38 -13.86 -22.94
C SER A 190 28.89 -14.25 -22.82
N ALA A 191 28.10 -13.49 -22.06
CA ALA A 191 26.65 -13.71 -21.95
C ALA A 191 25.92 -13.48 -23.29
N LEU A 192 26.28 -12.44 -24.05
CA LEU A 192 25.70 -12.18 -25.38
C LEU A 192 26.05 -13.30 -26.38
N GLN A 193 27.30 -13.78 -26.36
CA GLN A 193 27.73 -14.93 -27.17
C GLN A 193 27.01 -16.21 -26.76
N TRP A 194 26.79 -16.42 -25.46
CA TRP A 194 26.02 -17.56 -24.94
C TRP A 194 24.58 -17.54 -25.47
N VAL A 195 23.92 -16.37 -25.51
CA VAL A 195 22.56 -16.27 -26.09
C VAL A 195 22.57 -16.66 -27.56
N LEU A 196 23.55 -16.19 -28.35
CA LEU A 196 23.66 -16.58 -29.77
C LEU A 196 23.77 -18.10 -29.96
N GLN A 197 24.49 -18.78 -29.07
CA GLN A 197 24.74 -20.22 -29.13
C GLN A 197 23.52 -21.04 -28.64
N ASN A 198 22.80 -20.56 -27.62
CA ASN A 198 21.77 -21.34 -26.92
C ASN A 198 20.33 -20.90 -27.21
N ARG A 199 20.10 -19.86 -28.02
CA ARG A 199 18.74 -19.33 -28.28
C ARG A 199 17.70 -20.33 -28.78
N ASN A 200 18.11 -21.50 -29.30
CA ASN A 200 17.22 -22.54 -29.80
C ASN A 200 17.30 -23.86 -29.01
N SER A 201 17.94 -23.89 -27.83
CA SER A 201 18.12 -25.12 -27.04
C SER A 201 16.98 -25.42 -26.06
N PHE A 202 16.05 -24.47 -25.87
CA PHE A 202 14.91 -24.59 -24.97
C PHE A 202 13.62 -24.93 -25.73
N GLU A 203 12.54 -25.29 -25.02
CA GLU A 203 11.23 -25.54 -25.64
C GLU A 203 10.75 -24.33 -26.44
N ASN A 204 10.94 -23.13 -25.87
CA ASN A 204 10.67 -21.85 -26.51
C ASN A 204 11.98 -21.14 -26.85
N PRO A 205 12.10 -20.48 -28.02
CA PRO A 205 13.33 -19.79 -28.40
C PRO A 205 13.55 -18.50 -27.60
N ILE A 206 14.81 -18.12 -27.39
CA ILE A 206 15.16 -16.78 -26.87
C ILE A 206 14.90 -15.76 -27.96
N THR A 207 13.90 -14.90 -27.75
CA THR A 207 13.48 -13.88 -28.71
C THR A 207 13.77 -12.45 -28.25
N THR A 208 14.05 -12.27 -26.97
CA THR A 208 14.28 -10.96 -26.35
C THR A 208 15.41 -11.05 -25.31
N ILE A 209 16.23 -10.02 -25.25
CA ILE A 209 17.24 -9.80 -24.20
C ILE A 209 16.89 -8.50 -23.47
N ASN A 210 16.96 -8.53 -22.15
CA ASN A 210 17.00 -7.34 -21.32
C ASN A 210 18.41 -7.15 -20.73
N LEU A 211 19.00 -5.96 -20.96
CA LEU A 211 20.22 -5.51 -20.31
C LEU A 211 19.94 -4.22 -19.50
N SER A 212 19.73 -4.37 -18.20
CA SER A 212 19.51 -3.25 -17.29
C SER A 212 20.84 -2.76 -16.67
N LEU A 213 21.80 -2.41 -17.53
CA LEU A 213 23.15 -1.99 -17.15
C LEU A 213 23.67 -0.86 -18.02
N GLY A 214 24.65 -0.11 -17.51
CA GLY A 214 25.33 0.94 -18.27
C GLY A 214 26.45 1.60 -17.49
N VAL A 215 27.28 2.37 -18.19
CA VAL A 215 28.36 3.16 -17.56
C VAL A 215 27.87 4.56 -17.19
N SER A 216 28.18 5.03 -15.98
CA SER A 216 27.80 6.38 -15.53
C SER A 216 28.62 7.50 -16.18
N SER A 217 29.77 7.17 -16.79
CA SER A 217 30.73 8.12 -17.35
C SER A 217 30.46 8.50 -18.82
N TRP A 218 29.46 7.92 -19.48
CA TRP A 218 29.16 8.17 -20.89
C TRP A 218 27.76 8.72 -21.12
N ASN A 219 27.65 9.79 -21.92
CA ASN A 219 26.39 10.37 -22.34
C ASN A 219 26.52 10.99 -23.74
N ALA A 220 26.19 10.21 -24.77
CA ALA A 220 26.26 10.69 -26.16
C ALA A 220 25.23 10.00 -27.06
N ALA A 221 25.06 10.53 -28.27
CA ALA A 221 24.21 9.91 -29.29
C ALA A 221 24.90 8.75 -30.02
N THR A 222 26.21 8.58 -29.83
CA THR A 222 27.05 7.57 -30.48
C THR A 222 27.82 6.77 -29.43
N VAL A 223 28.26 5.58 -29.80
CA VAL A 223 29.11 4.73 -28.95
C VAL A 223 30.48 5.35 -28.68
N PRO A 224 31.11 5.06 -27.53
CA PRO A 224 32.48 5.45 -27.25
C PRO A 224 33.48 4.72 -28.15
N GLN A 225 34.69 5.28 -28.33
CA GLN A 225 35.73 4.64 -29.14
C GLN A 225 36.21 3.30 -28.59
N TRP A 226 36.04 3.08 -27.28
CA TRP A 226 36.41 1.84 -26.60
C TRP A 226 35.29 0.80 -26.56
N ALA A 227 34.13 1.08 -27.19
CA ALA A 227 33.02 0.13 -27.27
C ALA A 227 33.45 -1.20 -27.90
N ASN A 228 33.12 -2.31 -27.24
CA ASN A 228 33.60 -3.65 -27.60
C ASN A 228 32.49 -4.73 -27.63
N LEU A 229 31.20 -4.34 -27.57
CA LEU A 229 30.06 -5.26 -27.65
C LEU A 229 29.29 -5.15 -28.98
N GLU A 230 29.77 -4.33 -29.92
CA GLU A 230 29.01 -3.92 -31.11
C GLU A 230 28.79 -5.07 -32.09
N ASP A 231 29.75 -5.98 -32.24
CA ASP A 231 29.63 -7.15 -33.10
C ASP A 231 28.68 -8.20 -32.54
N GLU A 232 28.66 -8.43 -31.23
CA GLU A 232 27.64 -9.25 -30.57
C GLU A 232 26.24 -8.66 -30.75
N PHE A 233 26.07 -7.36 -30.50
CA PHE A 233 24.75 -6.72 -30.68
C PHE A 233 24.29 -6.78 -32.14
N ALA A 234 25.17 -6.52 -33.11
CA ALA A 234 24.83 -6.65 -34.53
C ALA A 234 24.45 -8.10 -34.91
N ALA A 235 25.16 -9.10 -34.36
CA ALA A 235 24.85 -10.51 -34.59
C ALA A 235 23.49 -10.90 -33.99
N LEU A 236 23.19 -10.47 -32.77
CA LEU A 236 21.91 -10.72 -32.09
C LEU A 236 20.73 -10.05 -32.79
N GLU A 237 20.88 -8.79 -33.18
CA GLU A 237 19.86 -8.07 -33.97
C GLU A 237 19.60 -8.79 -35.31
N SER A 238 20.66 -9.21 -36.01
CA SER A 238 20.55 -9.95 -37.28
C SER A 238 19.86 -11.32 -37.12
N ALA A 239 19.91 -11.89 -35.91
CA ALA A 239 19.21 -13.10 -35.55
C ALA A 239 17.72 -12.88 -35.19
N GLY A 240 17.25 -11.63 -35.22
CA GLY A 240 15.86 -11.26 -34.92
C GLY A 240 15.56 -11.11 -33.42
N ILE A 241 16.59 -11.08 -32.57
CA ILE A 241 16.45 -10.90 -31.12
C ILE A 241 16.22 -9.42 -30.83
N PHE A 242 15.22 -9.13 -29.99
CA PHE A 242 14.95 -7.78 -29.51
C PHE A 242 15.81 -7.48 -28.28
N ILE A 243 16.60 -6.42 -28.29
CA ILE A 243 17.58 -6.10 -27.25
C ILE A 243 17.18 -4.80 -26.55
N ALA A 244 16.53 -4.90 -25.39
CA ALA A 244 16.14 -3.75 -24.58
C ALA A 244 17.29 -3.37 -23.63
N VAL A 245 17.69 -2.09 -23.63
CA VAL A 245 18.81 -1.59 -22.82
C VAL A 245 18.42 -0.32 -22.08
N SER A 246 18.74 -0.23 -20.79
CA SER A 246 18.46 0.95 -19.97
C SER A 246 19.24 2.19 -20.45
N ALA A 247 18.56 3.34 -20.60
CA ALA A 247 19.18 4.54 -21.18
C ALA A 247 20.28 5.18 -20.30
N GLY A 248 20.26 4.91 -18.99
CA GLY A 248 21.15 5.47 -17.97
C GLY A 248 20.43 6.48 -17.04
N ASN A 249 20.94 6.62 -15.82
CA ASN A 249 20.31 7.40 -14.74
C ASN A 249 21.05 8.72 -14.41
N SER A 250 21.96 9.19 -15.27
CA SER A 250 22.83 10.34 -14.96
C SER A 250 22.44 11.66 -15.63
N PHE A 251 21.18 11.85 -16.03
CA PHE A 251 20.77 13.06 -16.74
C PHE A 251 20.92 14.35 -15.91
N THR A 252 20.66 14.29 -14.60
CA THR A 252 20.87 15.43 -13.69
C THR A 252 22.32 15.90 -13.66
N SER A 253 23.27 14.97 -13.76
CA SER A 253 24.71 15.26 -13.78
C SER A 253 25.18 15.82 -15.12
N PHE A 254 24.72 15.24 -16.23
CA PHE A 254 25.13 15.68 -17.57
C PHE A 254 24.38 16.92 -18.06
N ASN A 255 23.10 17.05 -17.69
CA ASN A 255 22.17 18.09 -18.09
C ASN A 255 22.11 18.35 -19.61
N THR A 256 22.26 17.30 -20.42
CA THR A 256 22.20 17.33 -21.89
C THR A 256 21.70 16.00 -22.45
N PRO A 257 20.97 15.98 -23.58
CA PRO A 257 20.55 14.74 -24.23
C PRO A 257 21.73 13.83 -24.61
N GLY A 258 21.53 12.53 -24.45
CA GLY A 258 22.49 11.46 -24.70
C GLY A 258 22.05 10.16 -24.04
N LEU A 259 22.76 9.08 -24.34
CA LEU A 259 22.53 7.74 -23.79
C LEU A 259 23.85 7.19 -23.20
N SER A 260 23.72 6.35 -22.19
CA SER A 260 24.84 5.56 -21.65
C SER A 260 25.24 4.46 -22.63
N TYR A 261 26.45 3.91 -22.50
CA TYR A 261 26.85 2.67 -23.18
C TYR A 261 26.51 1.47 -22.28
N PRO A 262 25.83 0.40 -22.77
CA PRO A 262 25.62 0.06 -24.19
C PRO A 262 24.38 0.63 -24.89
N ALA A 263 23.47 1.32 -24.20
CA ALA A 263 22.25 1.87 -24.82
C ALA A 263 22.50 2.80 -26.02
N ALA A 264 23.67 3.44 -26.09
CA ALA A 264 24.11 4.28 -27.20
C ALA A 264 24.34 3.48 -28.52
N SER A 265 24.50 2.15 -28.46
CA SER A 265 24.65 1.31 -29.65
C SER A 265 23.44 1.41 -30.57
N GLN A 266 23.68 1.42 -31.88
CA GLN A 266 22.63 1.50 -32.90
C GLN A 266 21.86 0.17 -33.06
N TYR A 267 22.44 -0.93 -32.61
CA TYR A 267 21.91 -2.29 -32.74
C TYR A 267 20.96 -2.69 -31.61
N VAL A 268 20.71 -1.79 -30.66
CA VAL A 268 19.87 -2.02 -29.47
C VAL A 268 18.78 -0.98 -29.34
N VAL A 269 17.75 -1.31 -28.55
CA VAL A 269 16.63 -0.42 -28.22
C VAL A 269 16.87 0.26 -26.87
N PRO A 270 17.22 1.55 -26.84
CA PRO A 270 17.42 2.29 -25.61
C PRO A 270 16.08 2.68 -24.97
N VAL A 271 15.98 2.49 -23.65
CA VAL A 271 14.75 2.68 -22.89
C VAL A 271 14.91 3.74 -21.81
N MET A 272 14.15 4.81 -21.93
CA MET A 272 14.05 5.90 -20.96
C MET A 272 13.01 5.58 -19.88
N SER A 273 13.11 6.24 -18.73
CA SER A 273 12.18 6.07 -17.61
C SER A 273 11.14 7.19 -17.55
N THR A 274 9.89 6.84 -17.25
CA THR A 274 8.85 7.78 -16.83
C THR A 274 8.45 7.58 -15.38
N ASP A 275 7.96 8.66 -14.77
CA ASP A 275 7.27 8.66 -13.49
C ASP A 275 5.81 8.21 -13.60
N GLU A 276 5.13 8.17 -12.46
CA GLU A 276 3.72 7.81 -12.30
C GLU A 276 2.75 8.73 -13.07
N ASN A 277 3.13 9.98 -13.31
CA ASN A 277 2.38 10.94 -14.13
C ASN A 277 2.67 10.76 -15.63
N GLY A 278 3.59 9.85 -15.95
CA GLY A 278 4.06 9.57 -17.30
C GLY A 278 4.91 10.66 -17.92
N SER A 279 5.50 11.54 -17.11
CA SER A 279 6.58 12.45 -17.49
C SER A 279 7.93 11.74 -17.42
N LEU A 280 8.95 12.21 -18.14
CA LEU A 280 10.29 11.60 -18.02
C LEU A 280 10.83 11.76 -16.60
N SER A 281 11.32 10.67 -16.02
CA SER A 281 11.95 10.69 -14.70
C SER A 281 13.16 11.63 -14.72
N TYR A 282 13.34 12.39 -13.63
CA TYR A 282 14.36 13.44 -13.56
C TYR A 282 15.79 12.90 -13.83
N PHE A 283 16.09 11.66 -13.42
CA PHE A 283 17.38 11.00 -13.62
C PHE A 283 17.58 10.43 -15.04
N SER A 284 16.50 10.20 -15.80
CA SER A 284 16.56 9.43 -17.05
C SER A 284 17.39 10.16 -18.11
N GLN A 285 18.49 9.55 -18.55
CA GLN A 285 19.14 9.90 -19.80
C GLN A 285 18.14 9.73 -20.95
N ARG A 286 18.32 10.53 -22.00
CA ARG A 286 17.27 10.75 -22.99
C ARG A 286 17.82 11.14 -24.35
N LEU A 287 17.25 10.53 -25.39
CA LEU A 287 17.54 10.83 -26.79
C LEU A 287 16.29 10.54 -27.64
N THR A 288 16.09 11.29 -28.73
CA THR A 288 14.85 11.21 -29.53
C THR A 288 14.62 9.86 -30.20
N ARG A 289 15.67 9.04 -30.38
CA ARG A 289 15.54 7.67 -30.89
C ARG A 289 15.11 6.65 -29.84
N ALA A 290 15.08 7.02 -28.57
CA ALA A 290 14.73 6.12 -27.46
C ALA A 290 13.22 6.15 -27.19
N ILE A 291 12.73 5.07 -26.58
CA ILE A 291 11.35 4.97 -26.11
C ILE A 291 11.33 5.05 -24.58
N ALA A 292 10.35 5.74 -24.01
CA ALA A 292 10.16 5.83 -22.57
C ALA A 292 9.11 4.82 -22.09
N ALA A 293 9.33 4.23 -20.92
CA ALA A 293 8.39 3.36 -20.24
C ALA A 293 8.42 3.63 -18.72
N PRO A 294 7.42 3.16 -17.95
CA PRO A 294 7.41 3.34 -16.51
C PRO A 294 8.66 2.76 -15.86
N GLY A 295 9.35 3.55 -15.03
CA GLY A 295 10.60 3.12 -14.39
C GLY A 295 10.91 3.79 -13.06
N ARG A 296 10.04 4.67 -12.54
CA ARG A 296 10.18 5.24 -11.19
C ARG A 296 9.15 4.60 -10.27
N ASN A 297 9.59 4.27 -9.06
CA ASN A 297 8.80 3.63 -8.01
C ASN A 297 8.07 2.41 -8.57
N ILE A 298 8.80 1.41 -9.08
CA ILE A 298 8.23 0.17 -9.61
C ILE A 298 8.39 -0.95 -8.59
N VAL A 299 7.28 -1.58 -8.20
CA VAL A 299 7.28 -2.78 -7.35
C VAL A 299 7.53 -4.01 -8.20
N SER A 300 8.47 -4.85 -7.78
CA SER A 300 8.71 -6.14 -8.40
C SER A 300 9.38 -7.13 -7.46
N THR A 301 9.53 -8.36 -7.95
CA THR A 301 10.02 -9.52 -7.20
C THR A 301 11.46 -9.32 -6.71
N VAL A 302 11.77 -9.71 -5.48
CA VAL A 302 13.14 -9.75 -4.96
C VAL A 302 13.40 -11.09 -4.25
N PRO A 303 14.66 -11.49 -4.06
CA PRO A 303 14.97 -12.66 -3.24
C PRO A 303 14.48 -12.48 -1.79
N ASP A 304 14.15 -13.56 -1.08
CA ASP A 304 13.67 -13.55 0.32
C ASP A 304 14.62 -12.77 1.26
N TYR A 305 15.94 -12.94 1.10
CA TYR A 305 16.93 -12.23 1.93
C TYR A 305 16.94 -10.71 1.72
N LYS A 306 16.30 -10.20 0.66
CA LYS A 306 16.10 -8.78 0.43
C LYS A 306 14.82 -8.26 1.05
N GLY A 307 13.77 -9.07 1.17
CA GLY A 307 12.51 -8.64 1.74
C GLY A 307 12.43 -8.88 3.24
N ASN A 308 11.47 -9.70 3.66
CA ASN A 308 11.19 -9.96 5.06
C ASN A 308 12.08 -11.07 5.65
N ASN A 309 12.79 -11.84 4.79
CA ASN A 309 13.73 -12.88 5.15
C ASN A 309 13.13 -13.93 6.11
N ASN A 310 11.90 -14.37 5.84
CA ASN A 310 11.15 -15.34 6.63
C ASN A 310 11.36 -16.79 6.16
N GLY A 311 12.15 -17.00 5.11
CA GLY A 311 12.40 -18.31 4.50
C GLY A 311 11.39 -18.70 3.41
N VAL A 312 10.56 -17.77 2.96
CA VAL A 312 9.57 -17.94 1.88
C VAL A 312 9.92 -17.01 0.74
N ALA A 313 10.12 -17.55 -0.46
CA ALA A 313 10.44 -16.77 -1.65
C ALA A 313 9.18 -16.12 -2.26
N ASP A 314 8.62 -15.13 -1.56
CA ASP A 314 7.41 -14.38 -1.95
C ASP A 314 7.52 -12.86 -1.86
N ASP A 315 8.74 -12.35 -1.69
CA ASP A 315 9.02 -10.95 -1.40
C ASP A 315 9.06 -10.02 -2.62
N TYR A 316 8.60 -8.78 -2.42
CA TYR A 316 8.63 -7.71 -3.41
C TYR A 316 9.27 -6.46 -2.83
N ALA A 317 9.94 -5.68 -3.68
CA ALA A 317 10.50 -4.38 -3.31
C ALA A 317 10.27 -3.34 -4.40
N THR A 318 10.44 -2.07 -4.03
CA THR A 318 10.30 -0.93 -4.94
C THR A 318 11.67 -0.42 -5.36
N MET A 319 11.85 -0.26 -6.67
CA MET A 319 13.08 0.31 -7.24
C MET A 319 12.75 1.37 -8.29
N SER A 320 13.69 2.30 -8.48
CA SER A 320 13.59 3.37 -9.48
C SER A 320 14.81 3.36 -10.38
N GLY A 321 14.60 3.40 -11.69
CA GLY A 321 15.68 3.50 -12.66
C GLY A 321 15.21 3.24 -14.09
N THR A 322 16.04 3.64 -15.05
CA THR A 322 15.89 3.13 -16.43
C THR A 322 16.04 1.62 -16.51
N SER A 323 16.68 1.00 -15.50
CA SER A 323 16.73 -0.44 -15.25
C SER A 323 15.37 -1.10 -15.02
N MET A 324 14.35 -0.36 -14.55
CA MET A 324 12.98 -0.85 -14.38
C MET A 324 12.13 -0.58 -15.63
N ALA A 325 12.47 0.45 -16.41
CA ALA A 325 11.79 0.75 -17.67
C ALA A 325 12.15 -0.21 -18.81
N ALA A 326 13.44 -0.58 -18.93
CA ALA A 326 13.92 -1.55 -19.92
C ALA A 326 13.16 -2.89 -19.91
N PRO A 327 12.98 -3.57 -18.76
CA PRO A 327 12.24 -4.83 -18.70
C PRO A 327 10.76 -4.67 -19.06
N TYR A 328 10.18 -3.50 -18.78
CA TYR A 328 8.81 -3.20 -19.19
C TYR A 328 8.68 -3.21 -20.71
N VAL A 329 9.63 -2.61 -21.42
CA VAL A 329 9.68 -2.64 -22.89
C VAL A 329 10.03 -4.03 -23.42
N ALA A 330 10.90 -4.79 -22.74
CA ALA A 330 11.20 -6.16 -23.10
C ALA A 330 9.94 -7.05 -23.06
N GLY A 331 9.14 -6.97 -22.00
CA GLY A 331 7.85 -7.66 -21.90
C GLY A 331 6.85 -7.17 -22.95
N ALA A 332 6.77 -5.85 -23.19
CA ALA A 332 5.92 -5.29 -24.24
C ALA A 332 6.30 -5.80 -25.64
N ALA A 333 7.59 -5.92 -25.94
CA ALA A 333 8.09 -6.40 -27.23
C ALA A 333 7.65 -7.84 -27.51
N VAL A 334 7.64 -8.70 -26.49
CA VAL A 334 7.14 -10.08 -26.58
C VAL A 334 5.65 -10.10 -26.90
N LEU A 335 4.83 -9.27 -26.25
CA LEU A 335 3.39 -9.17 -26.53
C LEU A 335 3.13 -8.63 -27.95
N VAL A 336 3.89 -7.62 -28.37
CA VAL A 336 3.79 -7.06 -29.73
C VAL A 336 4.18 -8.11 -30.77
N ARG A 337 5.24 -8.89 -30.53
CA ARG A 337 5.60 -10.02 -31.39
C ARG A 337 4.46 -11.03 -31.48
N GLN A 338 3.87 -11.43 -30.35
CA GLN A 338 2.73 -12.36 -30.32
C GLN A 338 1.54 -11.82 -31.14
N ALA A 339 1.23 -10.53 -31.04
CA ALA A 339 0.18 -9.89 -31.83
C ALA A 339 0.51 -9.84 -33.34
N MET A 340 1.77 -9.56 -33.72
CA MET A 340 2.21 -9.60 -35.11
C MET A 340 2.07 -11.00 -35.71
N GLU A 341 2.48 -12.05 -34.97
CA GLU A 341 2.32 -13.44 -35.39
C GLU A 341 0.84 -13.81 -35.55
N PHE A 342 -0.02 -13.36 -34.63
CA PHE A 342 -1.47 -13.53 -34.72
C PHE A 342 -2.04 -12.90 -35.99
N ALA A 343 -1.58 -11.69 -36.31
CA ALA A 343 -1.91 -10.97 -37.54
C ALA A 343 -1.34 -11.63 -38.82
N GLY A 344 -0.53 -12.69 -38.68
CA GLY A 344 0.01 -13.48 -39.79
C GLY A 344 1.37 -12.99 -40.29
N TRP A 345 2.07 -12.15 -39.52
CA TRP A 345 3.41 -11.69 -39.86
C TRP A 345 4.42 -12.83 -39.66
N THR A 346 5.47 -12.84 -40.49
CA THR A 346 6.56 -13.83 -40.42
C THR A 346 7.90 -13.09 -40.50
N ASN A 347 8.98 -13.70 -40.01
CA ASN A 347 10.32 -13.10 -39.96
C ASN A 347 10.33 -11.73 -39.24
N ILE A 348 9.68 -11.67 -38.08
CA ILE A 348 9.54 -10.43 -37.30
C ILE A 348 10.92 -10.05 -36.71
N THR A 349 11.43 -8.88 -37.08
CA THR A 349 12.71 -8.36 -36.60
C THR A 349 12.54 -7.38 -35.43
N GLN A 350 13.64 -7.06 -34.73
CA GLN A 350 13.68 -5.99 -33.72
C GLN A 350 13.13 -4.67 -34.26
N ASP A 351 13.62 -4.23 -35.43
CA ASP A 351 13.20 -2.99 -36.07
C ASP A 351 11.70 -2.93 -36.34
N MET A 352 11.09 -4.05 -36.76
CA MET A 352 9.65 -4.10 -37.00
C MET A 352 8.87 -3.85 -35.71
N ILE A 353 9.25 -4.53 -34.62
CA ILE A 353 8.63 -4.36 -33.30
C ILE A 353 8.85 -2.94 -32.78
N PHE A 354 10.09 -2.47 -32.81
CA PHE A 354 10.47 -1.17 -32.27
C PHE A 354 9.83 0.00 -33.03
N ASN A 355 9.89 0.00 -34.36
CA ASN A 355 9.25 1.03 -35.18
C ASN A 355 7.74 1.03 -35.00
N HIS A 356 7.13 -0.16 -34.83
CA HIS A 356 5.69 -0.26 -34.57
C HIS A 356 5.32 0.34 -33.21
N MET A 357 6.10 0.09 -32.16
CA MET A 357 5.89 0.73 -30.86
C MET A 357 6.08 2.25 -30.95
N MET A 358 7.12 2.73 -31.63
CA MET A 358 7.39 4.16 -31.81
C MET A 358 6.30 4.90 -32.60
N ALA A 359 5.73 4.25 -33.62
CA ALA A 359 4.64 4.80 -34.43
C ALA A 359 3.34 4.96 -33.63
N ASN A 360 3.10 4.09 -32.65
CA ASN A 360 1.90 4.07 -31.81
C ASN A 360 2.09 4.67 -30.41
N ALA A 361 3.31 5.10 -30.09
CA ALA A 361 3.67 5.72 -28.82
C ALA A 361 3.02 7.09 -28.62
N ASP A 362 2.72 7.41 -27.36
CA ASP A 362 2.31 8.76 -26.97
C ASP A 362 3.50 9.71 -27.07
N THR A 363 3.21 10.99 -27.32
CA THR A 363 4.24 12.04 -27.38
C THR A 363 4.24 12.81 -26.07
N VAL A 364 5.39 12.86 -25.39
CA VAL A 364 5.56 13.52 -24.10
C VAL A 364 6.52 14.70 -24.27
N TYR A 365 6.10 15.87 -23.81
CA TYR A 365 6.94 17.07 -23.80
C TYR A 365 7.83 17.09 -22.55
N ASP A 366 9.13 17.29 -22.74
CA ASP A 366 10.09 17.40 -21.65
C ASP A 366 10.59 18.84 -21.53
N ALA A 367 10.23 19.50 -20.42
CA ALA A 367 10.63 20.88 -20.15
C ALA A 367 12.14 21.02 -19.95
N ALA A 368 12.85 19.98 -19.51
CA ALA A 368 14.29 20.06 -19.26
C ALA A 368 15.10 20.23 -20.56
N THR A 369 14.66 19.57 -21.65
CA THR A 369 15.35 19.64 -22.94
C THR A 369 14.64 20.48 -24.00
N ASN A 370 13.41 20.93 -23.73
CA ASN A 370 12.51 21.55 -24.73
C ASN A 370 12.29 20.68 -25.98
N LEU A 371 12.30 19.36 -25.79
CA LEU A 371 12.06 18.37 -26.83
C LEU A 371 10.84 17.51 -26.50
N SER A 372 10.34 16.81 -27.50
CA SER A 372 9.30 15.80 -27.31
C SER A 372 9.86 14.41 -27.55
N TYR A 373 9.52 13.48 -26.66
CA TYR A 373 9.95 12.08 -26.69
C TYR A 373 8.75 11.15 -26.87
N LYS A 374 9.03 9.89 -27.17
CA LYS A 374 8.01 8.84 -27.33
C LYS A 374 7.90 8.00 -26.06
N ARG A 375 6.68 7.84 -25.55
CA ARG A 375 6.36 6.97 -24.41
C ARG A 375 5.51 5.81 -24.88
N LEU A 376 5.85 4.59 -24.45
CA LEU A 376 5.13 3.37 -24.78
C LEU A 376 3.63 3.53 -24.51
N ASN A 377 2.83 3.23 -25.54
CA ASN A 377 1.40 3.02 -25.41
C ASN A 377 1.10 1.63 -25.95
N LEU A 378 1.11 0.65 -25.04
CA LEU A 378 1.01 -0.76 -25.38
C LEU A 378 -0.36 -1.09 -25.96
N GLN A 379 -1.43 -0.49 -25.44
CA GLN A 379 -2.78 -0.66 -25.99
C GLN A 379 -2.85 -0.24 -27.47
N LYS A 380 -2.40 0.98 -27.80
CA LYS A 380 -2.40 1.44 -29.20
C LYS A 380 -1.54 0.56 -30.08
N ALA A 381 -0.36 0.15 -29.61
CA ALA A 381 0.52 -0.73 -30.35
C ALA A 381 -0.14 -2.08 -30.67
N ILE A 382 -0.76 -2.73 -29.68
CA ILE A 382 -1.43 -4.03 -29.90
C ILE A 382 -2.70 -3.86 -30.75
N SER A 383 -3.59 -2.93 -30.40
CA SER A 383 -4.85 -2.73 -31.14
C SER A 383 -4.64 -2.35 -32.61
N ALA A 384 -3.52 -1.71 -32.96
CA ALA A 384 -3.18 -1.42 -34.36
C ALA A 384 -2.78 -2.67 -35.18
N LEU A 385 -2.43 -3.79 -34.53
CA LEU A 385 -2.07 -5.05 -35.17
C LEU A 385 -3.24 -6.03 -35.25
N MET A 386 -4.13 -6.01 -34.25
CA MET A 386 -5.21 -6.98 -34.15
C MET A 386 -6.18 -6.83 -35.32
N PRO A 387 -6.52 -7.93 -36.03
CA PRO A 387 -7.45 -7.89 -37.15
C PRO A 387 -8.86 -7.51 -36.68
N THR A 388 -9.65 -6.94 -37.57
CA THR A 388 -11.08 -6.73 -37.34
C THR A 388 -11.81 -8.07 -37.25
N ASP A 389 -12.93 -8.09 -36.51
CA ASP A 389 -13.90 -9.20 -36.49
C ASP A 389 -14.24 -9.66 -37.91
N ASP A 390 -14.02 -10.95 -38.17
CA ASP A 390 -14.15 -11.57 -39.49
C ASP A 390 -15.54 -12.18 -39.72
N PHE A 391 -16.27 -12.51 -38.65
CA PHE A 391 -17.67 -12.93 -38.72
C PHE A 391 -18.54 -12.12 -37.76
N GLY A 392 -19.78 -12.55 -37.58
CA GLY A 392 -20.75 -11.83 -36.76
C GLY A 392 -20.89 -12.49 -35.39
N SER A 393 -20.81 -11.70 -34.32
CA SER A 393 -20.96 -12.20 -32.94
C SER A 393 -22.40 -12.37 -32.44
N THR A 394 -23.38 -12.38 -33.34
CA THR A 394 -24.77 -12.63 -33.01
C THR A 394 -25.42 -13.58 -34.01
N GLN A 395 -26.50 -14.24 -33.59
CA GLN A 395 -27.27 -15.10 -34.50
C GLN A 395 -27.86 -14.32 -35.70
N ALA A 396 -28.16 -13.02 -35.54
CA ALA A 396 -28.67 -12.19 -36.62
C ALA A 396 -27.61 -11.84 -37.67
N THR A 397 -26.35 -11.79 -37.25
CA THR A 397 -25.18 -11.53 -38.13
C THR A 397 -24.48 -12.82 -38.55
N ALA A 398 -25.10 -13.98 -38.32
CA ALA A 398 -24.51 -15.28 -38.61
C ALA A 398 -24.18 -15.46 -40.10
N GLN A 399 -22.92 -15.74 -40.40
CA GLN A 399 -22.47 -15.97 -41.76
C GLN A 399 -23.07 -17.27 -42.31
N SER A 400 -23.76 -17.19 -43.44
CA SER A 400 -24.31 -18.40 -44.06
C SER A 400 -23.23 -19.24 -44.71
N ILE A 401 -23.12 -20.51 -44.30
CA ILE A 401 -22.25 -21.52 -44.93
C ILE A 401 -23.04 -22.42 -45.91
N GLY A 402 -24.28 -22.03 -46.23
CA GLY A 402 -25.14 -22.68 -47.20
C GLY A 402 -25.79 -23.99 -46.73
N THR A 403 -26.23 -24.81 -47.69
CA THR A 403 -26.77 -26.14 -47.41
C THR A 403 -25.62 -27.13 -47.24
N ILE A 404 -25.50 -27.76 -46.07
CA ILE A 404 -24.51 -28.82 -45.86
C ILE A 404 -25.03 -30.06 -46.58
N VAL A 405 -24.31 -30.51 -47.62
CA VAL A 405 -24.55 -31.76 -48.38
C VAL A 405 -23.37 -32.75 -48.29
N GLY A 406 -22.25 -32.31 -47.70
CA GLY A 406 -20.99 -33.02 -47.52
C GLY A 406 -20.15 -32.31 -46.45
N THR A 407 -18.82 -32.32 -46.56
CA THR A 407 -17.95 -31.55 -45.67
C THR A 407 -17.76 -30.12 -46.19
N SER A 408 -18.14 -29.11 -45.39
CA SER A 408 -17.81 -27.71 -45.60
C SER A 408 -16.63 -27.31 -44.72
N THR A 409 -15.77 -26.39 -45.19
CA THR A 409 -14.61 -25.90 -44.42
C THR A 409 -14.69 -24.40 -44.29
N VAL A 410 -14.48 -23.90 -43.08
CA VAL A 410 -14.47 -22.45 -42.76
C VAL A 410 -13.18 -22.14 -42.00
N ASN A 411 -12.59 -21.00 -42.34
CA ASN A 411 -11.45 -20.44 -41.62
C ASN A 411 -11.90 -19.13 -40.97
N GLY A 412 -11.55 -18.95 -39.71
CA GLY A 412 -11.85 -17.73 -38.96
C GLY A 412 -10.87 -17.48 -37.82
N ALA A 413 -11.11 -16.44 -37.04
CA ALA A 413 -10.31 -16.12 -35.88
C ALA A 413 -11.14 -15.47 -34.78
N ILE A 414 -11.09 -16.06 -33.58
CA ILE A 414 -11.51 -15.38 -32.36
C ILE A 414 -10.39 -14.40 -32.01
N ASN A 415 -10.56 -13.12 -32.35
CA ASN A 415 -9.52 -12.09 -32.29
C ASN A 415 -9.55 -11.21 -31.04
N SER A 416 -10.60 -11.34 -30.22
CA SER A 416 -10.70 -10.73 -28.89
C SER A 416 -11.41 -11.69 -27.92
N LYS A 417 -11.29 -11.46 -26.62
CA LYS A 417 -11.97 -12.28 -25.59
C LYS A 417 -13.50 -12.18 -25.65
N SER A 418 -14.03 -11.07 -26.17
CA SER A 418 -15.47 -10.89 -26.40
C SER A 418 -15.94 -11.44 -27.74
N ASP A 419 -15.02 -11.86 -28.61
CA ASP A 419 -15.33 -12.31 -29.95
C ASP A 419 -16.05 -13.65 -29.96
N ALA A 420 -17.05 -13.75 -30.83
CA ALA A 420 -17.80 -14.96 -31.08
C ALA A 420 -18.15 -15.00 -32.56
N ASP A 421 -18.04 -16.16 -33.18
CA ASP A 421 -18.37 -16.29 -34.59
C ASP A 421 -19.61 -17.14 -34.76
N PHE A 422 -20.67 -16.56 -35.33
CA PHE A 422 -21.89 -17.27 -35.68
C PHE A 422 -21.90 -17.68 -37.16
N PHE A 423 -22.31 -18.93 -37.39
CA PHE A 423 -22.53 -19.50 -38.71
C PHE A 423 -23.94 -20.06 -38.83
N SER A 424 -24.61 -19.80 -39.96
CA SER A 424 -25.93 -20.37 -40.27
C SER A 424 -25.85 -21.37 -41.41
N PHE A 425 -26.62 -22.47 -41.33
CA PHE A 425 -26.64 -23.50 -42.37
C PHE A 425 -28.00 -24.19 -42.47
N THR A 426 -28.28 -24.75 -43.65
CA THR A 426 -29.46 -25.61 -43.87
C THR A 426 -29.05 -27.07 -43.97
N ALA A 427 -29.72 -27.96 -43.25
CA ALA A 427 -29.43 -29.40 -43.32
C ALA A 427 -30.06 -30.01 -44.58
N SER A 428 -29.27 -30.68 -45.44
CA SER A 428 -29.82 -31.34 -46.65
C SER A 428 -30.62 -32.60 -46.35
N THR A 429 -30.30 -33.29 -45.24
CA THR A 429 -30.89 -34.56 -44.81
C THR A 429 -31.03 -34.59 -43.29
N THR A 430 -31.98 -35.37 -42.77
CA THR A 430 -32.12 -35.61 -41.33
C THR A 430 -30.99 -36.53 -40.84
N GLY A 431 -30.31 -36.17 -39.77
CA GLY A 431 -29.14 -36.90 -39.24
C GLY A 431 -28.38 -36.10 -38.19
N ASN A 432 -27.11 -36.45 -37.92
CA ASN A 432 -26.23 -35.63 -37.08
C ASN A 432 -25.29 -34.81 -37.95
N VAL A 433 -25.20 -33.51 -37.65
CA VAL A 433 -24.14 -32.64 -38.14
C VAL A 433 -23.03 -32.57 -37.09
N THR A 434 -21.79 -32.61 -37.53
CA THR A 434 -20.61 -32.49 -36.67
C THR A 434 -19.76 -31.32 -37.16
N PHE A 435 -19.46 -30.39 -36.26
CA PHE A 435 -18.45 -29.36 -36.45
C PHE A 435 -17.19 -29.78 -35.71
N ASN A 436 -16.04 -29.68 -36.38
CA ASN A 436 -14.76 -30.08 -35.81
C ASN A 436 -13.69 -29.06 -36.17
N VAL A 437 -13.08 -28.40 -35.18
CA VAL A 437 -11.87 -27.62 -35.34
C VAL A 437 -10.73 -28.59 -35.69
N THR A 438 -10.18 -28.42 -36.88
CA THR A 438 -9.11 -29.28 -37.44
C THR A 438 -7.73 -28.62 -37.35
N ASN A 439 -7.68 -27.31 -37.09
CA ASN A 439 -6.45 -26.55 -36.94
C ASN A 439 -6.71 -25.38 -35.98
N ALA A 440 -6.55 -25.61 -34.68
CA ALA A 440 -6.53 -24.55 -33.68
C ALA A 440 -5.09 -24.04 -33.57
N LYS A 441 -4.88 -22.74 -33.78
CA LYS A 441 -3.57 -22.09 -33.57
C LYS A 441 -3.63 -21.11 -32.41
N GLN A 442 -2.49 -20.88 -31.78
CA GLN A 442 -2.32 -20.01 -30.61
C GLN A 442 -3.05 -20.55 -29.36
N GLU A 443 -3.86 -19.74 -28.69
CA GLU A 443 -4.47 -20.06 -27.38
C GLU A 443 -5.97 -20.42 -27.49
N LEU A 444 -6.44 -20.80 -28.67
CA LEU A 444 -7.85 -21.15 -28.88
C LEU A 444 -8.24 -22.41 -28.11
N ALA A 445 -9.08 -22.25 -27.08
CA ALA A 445 -9.80 -23.35 -26.44
C ALA A 445 -11.27 -23.29 -26.87
N ALA A 446 -11.60 -23.96 -27.97
CA ALA A 446 -12.91 -23.82 -28.61
C ALA A 446 -14.08 -24.20 -27.67
N SER A 447 -15.11 -23.36 -27.67
CA SER A 447 -16.40 -23.58 -27.01
C SER A 447 -17.51 -23.33 -28.02
N TRP A 448 -18.43 -24.28 -28.11
CA TRP A 448 -19.47 -24.30 -29.13
C TRP A 448 -20.86 -24.22 -28.52
N GLN A 449 -21.75 -23.50 -29.19
CA GLN A 449 -23.20 -23.53 -28.94
C GLN A 449 -23.96 -23.64 -30.26
N ALA A 450 -24.96 -24.51 -30.34
CA ALA A 450 -25.82 -24.68 -31.50
C ALA A 450 -27.25 -24.24 -31.19
N TYR A 451 -27.91 -23.62 -32.16
CA TYR A 451 -29.25 -23.05 -32.05
C TYR A 451 -30.17 -23.54 -33.17
N ALA A 452 -31.43 -23.78 -32.83
CA ALA A 452 -32.50 -23.95 -33.80
C ALA A 452 -32.90 -22.60 -34.44
N ALA A 453 -33.70 -22.64 -35.53
CA ALA A 453 -34.17 -21.45 -36.25
C ALA A 453 -34.92 -20.43 -35.37
N ASN A 454 -35.53 -20.87 -34.27
CA ASN A 454 -36.23 -20.02 -33.30
C ASN A 454 -35.33 -19.43 -32.20
N GLY A 455 -34.00 -19.65 -32.27
CA GLY A 455 -33.02 -19.15 -31.30
C GLY A 455 -32.84 -20.03 -30.05
N GLN A 456 -33.54 -21.16 -29.96
CA GLN A 456 -33.36 -22.10 -28.85
C GLN A 456 -32.01 -22.81 -28.95
N THR A 457 -31.21 -22.79 -27.89
CA THR A 457 -30.00 -23.61 -27.77
C THR A 457 -30.36 -25.09 -27.77
N ILE A 458 -29.72 -25.86 -28.65
CA ILE A 458 -29.96 -27.30 -28.83
C ILE A 458 -28.75 -28.17 -28.48
N ALA A 459 -27.55 -27.59 -28.41
CA ALA A 459 -26.35 -28.26 -27.91
C ALA A 459 -25.30 -27.24 -27.46
N THR A 460 -24.50 -27.59 -26.44
CA THR A 460 -23.34 -26.83 -25.96
C THR A 460 -22.20 -27.81 -25.71
N GLN A 461 -21.00 -27.49 -26.16
CA GLN A 461 -19.85 -28.39 -26.01
C GLN A 461 -18.55 -27.60 -25.95
N ASN A 462 -17.71 -27.87 -24.95
CA ASN A 462 -16.33 -27.41 -24.91
C ASN A 462 -15.42 -28.43 -25.60
N GLY A 463 -14.38 -27.95 -26.26
CA GLY A 463 -13.42 -28.73 -27.03
C GLY A 463 -13.59 -28.56 -28.54
N ASN A 464 -12.75 -29.25 -29.30
CA ASN A 464 -12.64 -29.04 -30.75
C ASN A 464 -13.88 -29.49 -31.54
N THR A 465 -14.77 -30.30 -30.97
CA THR A 465 -15.87 -30.92 -31.71
C THR A 465 -17.21 -30.66 -31.03
N ILE A 466 -18.25 -30.35 -31.82
CA ILE A 466 -19.65 -30.40 -31.40
C ILE A 466 -20.47 -31.22 -32.41
N SER A 467 -21.38 -32.08 -31.93
CA SER A 467 -22.25 -32.89 -32.79
C SER A 467 -23.68 -32.88 -32.26
N PHE A 468 -24.66 -32.65 -33.14
CA PHE A 468 -26.07 -32.57 -32.75
C PHE A 468 -27.01 -32.98 -33.90
N ALA A 469 -28.24 -33.35 -33.53
CA ALA A 469 -29.24 -33.81 -34.48
C ALA A 469 -29.88 -32.64 -35.25
N VAL A 470 -30.09 -32.83 -36.55
CA VAL A 470 -30.71 -31.86 -37.46
C VAL A 470 -31.78 -32.53 -38.34
N THR A 471 -32.75 -31.75 -38.79
CA THR A 471 -33.84 -32.19 -39.66
C THR A 471 -33.68 -31.61 -41.06
N ALA A 472 -33.90 -32.43 -42.10
CA ALA A 472 -33.80 -32.00 -43.49
C ALA A 472 -34.65 -30.75 -43.77
N GLY A 473 -34.07 -29.77 -44.46
CA GLY A 473 -34.73 -28.53 -44.87
C GLY A 473 -34.84 -27.45 -43.79
N GLN A 474 -34.42 -27.73 -42.55
CA GLN A 474 -34.38 -26.73 -41.47
C GLN A 474 -33.04 -25.98 -41.44
N THR A 475 -33.09 -24.72 -41.01
CA THR A 475 -31.93 -23.86 -40.80
C THR A 475 -31.53 -23.83 -39.33
N TYR A 476 -30.23 -23.88 -39.08
CA TYR A 476 -29.62 -23.87 -37.76
C TYR A 476 -28.53 -22.80 -37.72
N ALA A 477 -28.19 -22.35 -36.51
CA ALA A 477 -27.00 -21.55 -36.29
C ALA A 477 -26.05 -22.26 -35.33
N VAL A 478 -24.75 -22.02 -35.47
CA VAL A 478 -23.73 -22.48 -34.55
C VAL A 478 -22.82 -21.31 -34.21
N ARG A 479 -22.40 -21.22 -32.95
CA ARG A 479 -21.47 -20.23 -32.43
C ARG A 479 -20.20 -20.94 -31.97
N ILE A 480 -19.05 -20.40 -32.33
CA ILE A 480 -17.76 -20.73 -31.72
C ILE A 480 -17.25 -19.53 -30.91
N THR A 481 -16.73 -19.80 -29.71
CA THR A 481 -16.00 -18.89 -28.83
C THR A 481 -14.73 -19.58 -28.33
N SER A 482 -13.91 -18.88 -27.54
CA SER A 482 -12.78 -19.47 -26.82
C SER A 482 -12.97 -19.37 -25.30
N THR A 483 -12.58 -20.40 -24.55
CA THR A 483 -12.59 -20.39 -23.07
C THR A 483 -11.23 -20.07 -22.46
N ALA A 484 -10.19 -19.90 -23.28
CA ALA A 484 -8.83 -19.57 -22.83
C ALA A 484 -8.43 -18.20 -23.40
N GLY A 485 -7.63 -18.19 -24.47
CA GLY A 485 -7.19 -16.97 -25.16
C GLY A 485 -7.77 -16.83 -26.56
N ILE A 486 -7.25 -15.86 -27.31
CA ILE A 486 -7.58 -15.67 -28.72
C ILE A 486 -6.91 -16.73 -29.59
N GLY A 487 -7.45 -16.97 -30.78
CA GLY A 487 -6.81 -17.89 -31.70
C GLY A 487 -7.52 -18.05 -33.03
N ARG A 488 -6.78 -18.60 -34.00
CA ARG A 488 -7.30 -18.87 -35.34
C ARG A 488 -7.81 -20.30 -35.39
N TYR A 489 -8.90 -20.50 -36.12
CA TYR A 489 -9.44 -21.83 -36.34
C TYR A 489 -9.69 -22.12 -37.81
N THR A 490 -9.53 -23.39 -38.15
CA THR A 490 -10.19 -24.01 -39.30
C THR A 490 -11.15 -25.05 -38.75
N PHE A 491 -12.45 -24.95 -39.04
CA PHE A 491 -13.38 -26.03 -38.74
C PHE A 491 -13.95 -26.66 -40.01
N THR A 492 -14.26 -27.94 -39.89
CA THR A 492 -15.04 -28.70 -40.88
C THR A 492 -16.43 -28.97 -40.33
N ALA A 493 -17.46 -28.75 -41.14
CA ALA A 493 -18.85 -29.09 -40.83
C ALA A 493 -19.30 -30.20 -41.78
N GLY A 494 -19.72 -31.35 -41.25
CA GLY A 494 -20.14 -32.49 -42.07
C GLY A 494 -21.42 -33.14 -41.56
N LEU A 495 -22.26 -33.58 -42.48
CA LEU A 495 -23.42 -34.45 -42.19
C LEU A 495 -23.01 -35.91 -42.32
N GLY A 496 -23.09 -36.66 -41.22
CA GLY A 496 -22.85 -38.10 -41.24
C GLY A 496 -23.98 -38.81 -41.99
N GLY A 497 -23.65 -39.47 -43.10
CA GLY A 497 -24.60 -40.32 -43.82
C GLY A 497 -25.06 -41.49 -42.94
N SER A 498 -26.35 -41.81 -42.99
CA SER A 498 -26.90 -43.03 -42.40
C SER A 498 -26.23 -44.26 -43.04
N GLY A 499 -25.17 -44.75 -42.40
CA GLY A 499 -24.42 -45.94 -42.81
C GLY A 499 -24.86 -47.15 -41.99
N ASN A 500 -25.88 -47.85 -42.47
CA ASN A 500 -26.14 -49.23 -42.09
C ASN A 500 -25.06 -50.13 -42.72
N GLY A 501 -24.28 -50.86 -41.93
CA GLY A 501 -23.21 -51.72 -42.41
C GLY A 501 -22.88 -52.82 -41.41
N GLY A 502 -23.51 -53.98 -41.59
CA GLY A 502 -23.21 -55.19 -40.82
C GLY A 502 -22.19 -56.11 -41.48
N ASN A 503 -21.65 -57.00 -40.62
CA ASN A 503 -21.52 -58.45 -40.80
C ASN A 503 -20.12 -59.08 -40.96
N ASN A 504 -20.03 -60.29 -40.37
CA ASN A 504 -19.02 -61.37 -40.41
C ASN A 504 -17.71 -61.18 -39.61
N GLY A 505 -17.21 -62.15 -38.83
CA GLY A 505 -17.61 -63.54 -38.60
C GLY A 505 -16.39 -64.39 -38.17
N GLY A 506 -16.62 -65.37 -37.27
CA GLY A 506 -15.77 -66.55 -37.04
C GLY A 506 -14.76 -66.48 -35.87
N ASN A 507 -14.46 -67.51 -35.09
CA ASN A 507 -15.05 -68.81 -34.70
C ASN A 507 -14.09 -69.44 -33.64
N ASN A 508 -14.62 -70.33 -32.78
CA ASN A 508 -13.97 -71.36 -31.94
C ASN A 508 -13.22 -70.97 -30.63
N GLY A 509 -13.45 -71.61 -29.48
CA GLY A 509 -14.39 -72.69 -29.16
C GLY A 509 -14.25 -73.25 -27.72
N ASN A 510 -15.25 -74.09 -27.34
CA ASN A 510 -15.29 -75.18 -26.34
C ASN A 510 -14.93 -74.88 -24.85
N ASN A 511 -15.57 -75.43 -23.81
CA ASN A 511 -16.46 -76.59 -23.60
C ASN A 511 -17.07 -76.40 -22.16
N GLY A 512 -18.38 -76.46 -21.92
CA GLY A 512 -19.11 -77.68 -21.51
C GLY A 512 -19.55 -77.62 -20.02
N GLY A 513 -20.83 -77.87 -19.72
CA GLY A 513 -21.30 -78.06 -18.33
C GLY A 513 -22.79 -77.82 -18.07
N ASN A 514 -23.53 -78.91 -17.89
CA ASN A 514 -24.99 -79.07 -17.80
C ASN A 514 -25.64 -78.67 -16.45
N GLY A 515 -26.97 -78.43 -16.46
CA GLY A 515 -27.90 -78.48 -15.32
C GLY A 515 -28.33 -77.10 -14.77
N GLY A 516 -29.59 -76.78 -14.47
CA GLY A 516 -30.83 -77.54 -14.39
C GLY A 516 -31.97 -76.56 -14.10
N ASN A 517 -33.17 -76.94 -14.55
CA ASN A 517 -34.42 -76.18 -14.51
C ASN A 517 -34.94 -76.01 -13.07
N GLY A 518 -35.39 -74.80 -12.72
CA GLY A 518 -36.09 -74.51 -11.47
C GLY A 518 -36.94 -73.25 -11.63
N GLY A 519 -38.25 -73.43 -11.82
CA GLY A 519 -39.22 -72.35 -11.89
C GLY A 519 -39.24 -71.56 -10.58
N ASN A 520 -38.91 -70.27 -10.66
CA ASN A 520 -38.86 -69.40 -9.50
C ASN A 520 -40.27 -68.80 -9.27
N VAL A 521 -40.87 -69.14 -8.13
CA VAL A 521 -42.03 -68.41 -7.60
C VAL A 521 -41.52 -67.04 -7.20
N GLN A 522 -41.93 -66.00 -7.93
CA GLN A 522 -41.64 -64.61 -7.57
C GLN A 522 -42.14 -64.35 -6.15
N PRO A 523 -41.28 -63.94 -5.19
CA PRO A 523 -41.72 -63.60 -3.84
C PRO A 523 -42.64 -62.39 -3.88
N THR A 524 -43.61 -62.32 -2.97
CA THR A 524 -44.42 -61.11 -2.79
C THR A 524 -43.54 -60.02 -2.20
N PHE A 525 -43.40 -58.91 -2.92
CA PHE A 525 -42.60 -57.76 -2.51
C PHE A 525 -43.45 -56.51 -2.30
N THR A 526 -42.95 -55.60 -1.46
CA THR A 526 -43.47 -54.24 -1.34
C THR A 526 -42.68 -53.32 -2.28
N ASP A 527 -43.36 -52.56 -3.12
CA ASP A 527 -42.72 -51.60 -4.01
C ASP A 527 -42.42 -50.30 -3.25
N TRP A 528 -41.15 -49.94 -3.21
CA TRP A 528 -40.64 -48.74 -2.56
C TRP A 528 -40.35 -47.61 -3.56
N GLY A 529 -40.59 -47.83 -4.86
CA GLY A 529 -40.46 -46.81 -5.87
C GLY A 529 -39.00 -46.54 -6.25
N VAL A 530 -38.69 -45.28 -6.56
CA VAL A 530 -37.35 -44.87 -6.99
C VAL A 530 -36.45 -44.74 -5.76
N ALA A 531 -35.32 -45.44 -5.78
CA ALA A 531 -34.28 -45.35 -4.77
C ALA A 531 -33.35 -44.17 -5.07
N ASP A 532 -33.44 -43.12 -4.26
CA ASP A 532 -32.50 -42.01 -4.14
C ASP A 532 -31.85 -42.02 -2.75
N PHE A 533 -32.51 -41.46 -1.73
CA PHE A 533 -32.22 -41.65 -0.32
C PHE A 533 -33.55 -41.87 0.39
N ASN A 534 -33.86 -43.13 0.71
CA ASN A 534 -35.09 -43.48 1.39
C ASN A 534 -34.77 -44.21 2.69
N GLN A 535 -35.30 -43.68 3.79
CA GLN A 535 -35.18 -44.27 5.11
C GLN A 535 -36.51 -44.93 5.49
N TYR A 536 -36.42 -46.17 5.96
CA TYR A 536 -37.55 -46.97 6.42
C TYR A 536 -37.24 -47.47 7.82
N ASP A 537 -37.85 -46.83 8.81
CA ASP A 537 -37.68 -47.18 10.22
C ASP A 537 -38.64 -48.31 10.63
N ASP A 538 -38.26 -49.09 11.64
CA ASP A 538 -39.05 -50.16 12.26
C ASP A 538 -39.58 -51.21 11.25
N VAL A 539 -38.79 -51.56 10.23
CA VAL A 539 -39.22 -52.56 9.24
C VAL A 539 -39.29 -53.93 9.91
N VAL A 540 -40.51 -54.32 10.31
CA VAL A 540 -40.76 -55.57 11.05
C VAL A 540 -40.21 -56.78 10.31
N ILE A 541 -39.30 -57.51 10.96
CA ILE A 541 -38.68 -58.73 10.46
C ILE A 541 -39.49 -59.93 10.98
N GLY A 542 -40.42 -60.40 10.16
CA GLY A 542 -41.26 -61.57 10.43
C GLY A 542 -40.91 -62.80 9.58
N GLY A 543 -39.66 -62.93 9.14
CA GLY A 543 -39.20 -63.93 8.18
C GLY A 543 -38.56 -63.31 6.93
N ASP A 544 -38.63 -64.00 5.80
CA ASP A 544 -38.04 -63.56 4.53
C ASP A 544 -38.88 -62.43 3.89
N ARG A 545 -38.33 -61.22 3.82
CA ARG A 545 -39.02 -60.01 3.32
C ARG A 545 -38.34 -59.49 2.07
N TRP A 546 -39.16 -59.09 1.10
CA TRP A 546 -38.70 -58.62 -0.21
C TRP A 546 -39.28 -57.24 -0.49
N PHE A 547 -38.43 -56.35 -1.01
CA PHE A 547 -38.78 -55.00 -1.41
C PHE A 547 -38.28 -54.76 -2.83
N LYS A 548 -39.02 -54.00 -3.63
CA LYS A 548 -38.61 -53.60 -4.98
C LYS A 548 -38.25 -52.13 -4.98
N VAL A 549 -37.12 -51.80 -5.60
CA VAL A 549 -36.66 -50.42 -5.80
C VAL A 549 -36.21 -50.23 -7.23
N THR A 550 -36.37 -49.02 -7.77
CA THR A 550 -35.85 -48.61 -9.08
C THR A 550 -34.67 -47.69 -8.86
N ALA A 551 -33.48 -48.01 -9.37
CA ALA A 551 -32.32 -47.14 -9.18
C ALA A 551 -32.56 -45.76 -9.82
N SER A 552 -32.40 -44.67 -9.04
CA SER A 552 -32.54 -43.31 -9.56
C SER A 552 -31.44 -42.94 -10.55
N ARG A 553 -30.24 -43.53 -10.41
CA ARG A 553 -29.06 -43.19 -11.21
C ARG A 553 -28.12 -44.39 -11.40
N THR A 554 -27.27 -44.29 -12.42
CA THR A 554 -26.19 -45.26 -12.62
C THR A 554 -25.09 -44.98 -11.60
N GLY A 555 -24.71 -45.98 -10.80
CA GLY A 555 -23.77 -45.81 -9.70
C GLY A 555 -23.98 -46.81 -8.56
N ALA A 556 -23.44 -46.54 -7.39
CA ALA A 556 -23.61 -47.39 -6.22
C ALA A 556 -25.06 -47.33 -5.72
N LEU A 557 -25.74 -48.48 -5.67
CA LEU A 557 -26.97 -48.70 -4.92
C LEU A 557 -26.58 -49.45 -3.63
N SER A 558 -26.77 -48.78 -2.50
CA SER A 558 -26.37 -49.23 -1.17
C SER A 558 -27.60 -49.42 -0.30
N VAL A 559 -27.69 -50.57 0.37
CA VAL A 559 -28.72 -50.85 1.37
C VAL A 559 -28.02 -51.06 2.69
N LEU A 560 -28.29 -50.17 3.65
CA LEU A 560 -27.76 -50.21 5.00
C LEU A 560 -28.91 -50.57 5.94
N GLY A 561 -28.68 -51.50 6.85
CA GLY A 561 -29.64 -51.91 7.85
C GLY A 561 -29.05 -51.83 9.25
N GLN A 562 -29.78 -51.22 10.17
CA GLN A 562 -29.44 -51.16 11.60
C GLN A 562 -30.53 -51.83 12.42
N TYR A 563 -30.16 -52.73 13.33
CA TYR A 563 -31.10 -53.52 14.12
C TYR A 563 -30.60 -53.70 15.55
N SER A 564 -31.54 -53.91 16.47
CA SER A 564 -31.22 -54.21 17.88
C SER A 564 -31.51 -55.70 18.19
N GLY A 565 -30.69 -56.32 19.06
CA GLY A 565 -30.89 -57.72 19.47
C GLY A 565 -30.28 -58.77 18.54
N SER A 566 -31.10 -59.63 17.94
CA SER A 566 -30.73 -60.82 17.13
C SER A 566 -30.02 -60.48 15.81
N ASN A 567 -29.70 -61.46 14.95
CA ASN A 567 -29.04 -61.24 13.65
C ASN A 567 -30.03 -60.82 12.54
N ALA A 568 -29.66 -59.83 11.71
CA ALA A 568 -30.33 -59.52 10.45
C ALA A 568 -29.32 -59.28 9.32
N SER A 569 -29.74 -59.53 8.07
CA SER A 569 -28.92 -59.38 6.87
C SER A 569 -29.77 -58.86 5.72
N VAL A 570 -29.21 -57.92 4.97
CA VAL A 570 -29.76 -57.44 3.70
C VAL A 570 -29.09 -58.16 2.52
N GLY A 571 -29.72 -58.14 1.36
CA GLY A 571 -29.13 -58.59 0.09
C GLY A 571 -29.83 -57.96 -1.09
N ILE A 572 -29.08 -57.63 -2.14
CA ILE A 572 -29.60 -57.01 -3.37
C ILE A 572 -29.62 -58.07 -4.47
N TYR A 573 -30.75 -58.15 -5.17
CA TYR A 573 -31.04 -59.12 -6.22
C TYR A 573 -31.42 -58.40 -7.52
N ASN A 574 -31.10 -59.01 -8.66
CA ASN A 574 -31.52 -58.52 -9.97
C ASN A 574 -32.98 -58.94 -10.29
N ALA A 575 -33.53 -58.49 -11.42
CA ALA A 575 -34.89 -58.83 -11.87
C ALA A 575 -35.16 -60.35 -12.06
N ASN A 576 -34.11 -61.15 -12.21
CA ASN A 576 -34.20 -62.62 -12.27
C ASN A 576 -34.13 -63.28 -10.89
N MET A 577 -34.20 -62.49 -9.80
CA MET A 577 -34.10 -62.94 -8.41
C MET A 577 -32.77 -63.63 -8.10
N GLN A 578 -31.69 -63.23 -8.77
CA GLN A 578 -30.33 -63.71 -8.46
C GLN A 578 -29.63 -62.71 -7.54
N LEU A 579 -29.01 -63.22 -6.48
CA LEU A 579 -28.24 -62.39 -5.55
C LEU A 579 -27.06 -61.78 -6.30
N ILE A 580 -26.97 -60.46 -6.30
CA ILE A 580 -25.88 -59.71 -6.93
C ILE A 580 -25.01 -58.96 -5.91
N ALA A 581 -25.52 -58.71 -4.70
CA ALA A 581 -24.73 -58.24 -3.57
C ALA A 581 -25.30 -58.77 -2.24
N GLY A 582 -24.48 -59.44 -1.44
CA GLY A 582 -24.85 -59.92 -0.10
C GLY A 582 -24.51 -58.91 0.98
N GLY A 583 -25.31 -58.86 2.05
CA GLY A 583 -25.07 -58.02 3.21
C GLY A 583 -23.83 -58.46 3.98
N THR A 584 -22.96 -57.50 4.28
CA THR A 584 -21.84 -57.68 5.20
C THR A 584 -22.30 -57.25 6.58
N ASN A 585 -22.31 -58.16 7.55
CA ASN A 585 -22.78 -57.89 8.90
C ASN A 585 -21.61 -57.46 9.79
N ASN A 586 -21.80 -56.36 10.54
CA ASN A 586 -20.85 -55.87 11.53
C ASN A 586 -21.58 -55.59 12.85
N GLY A 587 -21.82 -56.66 13.62
CA GLY A 587 -22.55 -56.58 14.90
C GLY A 587 -24.03 -56.30 14.71
N SER A 588 -24.45 -55.05 14.95
CA SER A 588 -25.83 -54.55 14.88
C SER A 588 -26.16 -53.85 13.56
N THR A 589 -25.29 -53.97 12.55
CA THR A 589 -25.48 -53.37 11.22
C THR A 589 -25.23 -54.38 10.10
N THR A 590 -25.86 -54.16 8.95
CA THR A 590 -25.68 -54.94 7.72
C THR A 590 -25.64 -54.00 6.52
N ARG A 591 -24.74 -54.23 5.55
CA ARG A 591 -24.61 -53.38 4.36
C ARG A 591 -24.39 -54.21 3.09
N ALA A 592 -25.15 -53.92 2.04
CA ALA A 592 -24.93 -54.45 0.70
C ALA A 592 -24.79 -53.30 -0.30
N ASP A 593 -23.80 -53.36 -1.19
CA ASP A 593 -23.54 -52.37 -2.24
C ASP A 593 -23.49 -53.06 -3.61
N VAL A 594 -24.13 -52.49 -4.63
CA VAL A 594 -24.04 -52.96 -6.01
C VAL A 594 -23.91 -51.80 -6.99
N GLN A 595 -23.22 -52.00 -8.12
CA GLN A 595 -23.25 -51.05 -9.22
C GLN A 595 -24.57 -51.19 -9.98
N ALA A 596 -25.45 -50.21 -9.80
CA ALA A 596 -26.76 -50.12 -10.41
C ALA A 596 -26.75 -49.30 -11.70
N THR A 597 -27.73 -49.55 -12.58
CA THR A 597 -28.00 -48.75 -13.79
C THR A 597 -29.29 -47.96 -13.59
N ALA A 598 -29.29 -46.68 -13.95
CA ALA A 598 -30.46 -45.81 -13.81
C ALA A 598 -31.71 -46.43 -14.45
N GLY A 599 -32.84 -46.38 -13.75
CA GLY A 599 -34.13 -46.89 -14.22
C GLY A 599 -34.29 -48.41 -14.17
N VAL A 600 -33.27 -49.17 -13.74
CA VAL A 600 -33.36 -50.63 -13.57
C VAL A 600 -33.94 -50.98 -12.20
N GLU A 601 -34.79 -51.99 -12.17
CA GLU A 601 -35.39 -52.53 -10.94
C GLU A 601 -34.43 -53.50 -10.22
N TYR A 602 -34.33 -53.34 -8.90
CA TYR A 602 -33.57 -54.18 -7.99
C TYR A 602 -34.46 -54.64 -6.84
N PHE A 603 -34.16 -55.82 -6.30
CA PHE A 603 -34.94 -56.44 -5.24
C PHE A 603 -34.10 -56.55 -3.97
N ILE A 604 -34.55 -55.92 -2.90
CA ILE A 604 -33.90 -55.94 -1.59
C ILE A 604 -34.54 -57.04 -0.77
N ARG A 605 -33.72 -57.98 -0.30
CA ARG A 605 -34.14 -59.06 0.60
C ARG A 605 -33.63 -58.77 2.00
N VAL A 606 -34.53 -58.82 2.98
CA VAL A 606 -34.20 -58.70 4.41
C VAL A 606 -34.50 -60.04 5.06
N THR A 607 -33.51 -60.60 5.74
CA THR A 607 -33.61 -61.88 6.44
C THR A 607 -33.01 -61.77 7.82
N GLY A 608 -33.52 -62.51 8.80
CA GLY A 608 -32.98 -62.45 10.16
C GLY A 608 -33.97 -62.91 11.21
N SER A 609 -33.52 -62.85 12.47
CA SER A 609 -34.32 -63.11 13.67
C SER A 609 -34.49 -61.87 14.55
N ALA A 610 -34.01 -60.70 14.13
CA ALA A 610 -34.34 -59.43 14.77
C ALA A 610 -35.86 -59.17 14.65
N THR A 611 -36.42 -58.31 15.51
CA THR A 611 -37.85 -57.94 15.48
C THR A 611 -38.16 -56.95 14.37
N ASP A 612 -37.21 -56.07 14.09
CA ASP A 612 -37.28 -54.91 13.23
C ASP A 612 -35.87 -54.51 12.78
N ILE A 613 -35.80 -53.72 11.71
CA ILE A 613 -34.58 -53.14 11.17
C ILE A 613 -34.90 -51.79 10.56
N ASP A 614 -34.04 -50.81 10.81
CA ASP A 614 -34.07 -49.52 10.14
C ASP A 614 -33.23 -49.63 8.88
N LEU A 615 -33.80 -49.33 7.72
CA LEU A 615 -33.17 -49.48 6.42
C LEU A 615 -32.98 -48.13 5.74
N SER A 616 -31.75 -47.85 5.31
CA SER A 616 -31.44 -46.75 4.39
C SER A 616 -31.11 -47.34 3.02
N VAL A 617 -31.92 -47.01 2.02
CA VAL A 617 -31.67 -47.35 0.61
C VAL A 617 -31.16 -46.11 -0.10
N VAL A 618 -29.92 -46.17 -0.59
CA VAL A 618 -29.19 -45.00 -1.08
C VAL A 618 -28.63 -45.29 -2.47
N ASN A 619 -28.87 -44.41 -3.42
CA ASN A 619 -28.31 -44.45 -4.76
C ASN A 619 -27.86 -43.06 -5.16
N LEU A 620 -26.89 -42.50 -4.40
CA LEU A 620 -26.47 -41.11 -4.56
C LEU A 620 -25.09 -40.91 -5.21
N VAL A 621 -24.27 -41.97 -5.26
CA VAL A 621 -22.85 -41.90 -5.64
C VAL A 621 -22.60 -42.63 -6.95
N SER A 622 -21.91 -42.00 -7.89
CA SER A 622 -21.42 -42.65 -9.11
C SER A 622 -19.91 -42.41 -9.30
N GLN A 623 -19.23 -43.35 -9.94
CA GLN A 623 -17.83 -43.20 -10.32
C GLN A 623 -17.64 -43.57 -11.79
N VAL A 624 -17.00 -42.69 -12.55
CA VAL A 624 -16.61 -42.90 -13.95
C VAL A 624 -15.12 -42.59 -14.08
N GLY A 625 -14.31 -43.63 -14.29
CA GLY A 625 -12.85 -43.49 -14.24
C GLY A 625 -12.39 -42.98 -12.87
N THR A 626 -11.64 -41.88 -12.86
CA THR A 626 -11.16 -41.23 -11.63
C THR A 626 -12.12 -40.20 -11.04
N ASN A 627 -13.27 -39.97 -11.68
CA ASN A 627 -14.22 -38.93 -11.29
C ASN A 627 -15.37 -39.56 -10.50
N VAL A 628 -15.65 -39.02 -9.31
CA VAL A 628 -16.74 -39.44 -8.43
C VAL A 628 -17.75 -38.30 -8.33
N THR A 629 -19.02 -38.60 -8.58
CA THR A 629 -20.12 -37.65 -8.42
C THR A 629 -21.02 -38.10 -7.28
N ILE A 630 -21.28 -37.18 -6.36
CA ILE A 630 -22.17 -37.33 -5.22
C ILE A 630 -23.30 -36.34 -5.44
N ALA A 631 -24.49 -36.84 -5.72
CA ALA A 631 -25.65 -35.98 -5.94
C ALA A 631 -26.61 -36.09 -4.75
N GLY A 632 -27.15 -34.96 -4.32
CA GLY A 632 -28.17 -34.84 -3.29
C GLY A 632 -29.55 -35.24 -3.78
N THR A 633 -30.53 -34.85 -2.99
CA THR A 633 -31.95 -35.08 -3.13
C THR A 633 -32.67 -33.74 -3.40
N SER A 634 -33.97 -33.69 -3.16
CA SER A 634 -34.75 -32.45 -3.28
C SER A 634 -34.99 -31.75 -1.94
N GLY A 635 -34.45 -32.29 -0.85
CA GLY A 635 -34.49 -31.68 0.48
C GLY A 635 -33.09 -31.58 1.05
N ASP A 636 -32.97 -31.04 2.27
CA ASP A 636 -31.69 -30.72 2.91
C ASP A 636 -30.75 -31.95 3.00
N ASP A 637 -29.59 -31.84 2.37
CA ASP A 637 -28.57 -32.87 2.35
C ASP A 637 -27.33 -32.47 3.17
N VAL A 638 -26.66 -33.48 3.73
CA VAL A 638 -25.44 -33.32 4.51
C VAL A 638 -24.31 -34.14 3.87
N PHE A 639 -23.32 -33.43 3.35
CA PHE A 639 -22.14 -33.99 2.71
C PHE A 639 -20.89 -33.82 3.58
N SER A 640 -19.98 -34.79 3.52
CA SER A 640 -18.63 -34.62 4.08
C SER A 640 -17.59 -35.34 3.23
N PHE A 641 -16.41 -34.72 3.12
CA PHE A 641 -15.22 -35.27 2.49
C PHE A 641 -14.04 -35.22 3.45
N VAL A 642 -13.33 -36.33 3.60
CA VAL A 642 -12.05 -36.40 4.31
C VAL A 642 -11.00 -36.86 3.32
N ALA A 643 -10.04 -35.97 3.04
CA ALA A 643 -8.93 -36.24 2.14
C ALA A 643 -7.86 -37.14 2.80
N GLY A 644 -7.19 -37.98 2.02
CA GLY A 644 -6.15 -38.88 2.52
C GLY A 644 -5.69 -39.87 1.46
N THR A 645 -4.90 -40.87 1.86
CA THR A 645 -4.53 -42.00 0.98
C THR A 645 -5.75 -42.85 0.59
N THR A 646 -6.72 -42.91 1.50
CA THR A 646 -8.09 -43.32 1.24
C THR A 646 -8.99 -42.12 1.52
N HIS A 647 -9.76 -41.70 0.53
CA HIS A 647 -10.76 -40.66 0.66
C HIS A 647 -12.03 -41.22 1.27
N TYR A 648 -12.60 -40.52 2.25
CA TYR A 648 -13.89 -40.86 2.83
C TYR A 648 -14.93 -39.83 2.40
N VAL A 649 -16.02 -40.31 1.80
CA VAL A 649 -17.13 -39.50 1.31
C VAL A 649 -18.37 -39.89 2.11
N THR A 650 -19.05 -38.96 2.75
CA THR A 650 -20.32 -39.21 3.44
C THR A 650 -21.41 -38.37 2.80
N VAL A 651 -22.58 -38.97 2.55
CA VAL A 651 -23.81 -38.28 2.14
C VAL A 651 -24.98 -38.79 2.97
N ASN A 652 -25.70 -37.89 3.64
CA ASN A 652 -26.84 -38.19 4.52
C ASN A 652 -26.56 -39.33 5.51
N GLY A 653 -25.37 -39.31 6.13
CA GLY A 653 -24.91 -40.31 7.10
C GLY A 653 -24.33 -41.60 6.50
N VAL A 654 -24.41 -41.80 5.18
CA VAL A 654 -23.86 -42.99 4.50
C VAL A 654 -22.46 -42.72 3.97
N GLN A 655 -21.46 -43.44 4.50
CA GLN A 655 -20.05 -43.28 4.15
C GLN A 655 -19.61 -44.24 3.02
N TYR A 656 -18.77 -43.77 2.12
CA TYR A 656 -18.10 -44.49 1.05
C TYR A 656 -16.58 -44.26 1.13
N GLN A 657 -15.81 -45.24 0.67
CA GLN A 657 -14.35 -45.21 0.72
C GLN A 657 -13.79 -45.32 -0.70
N PHE A 658 -12.84 -44.46 -1.05
CA PHE A 658 -12.18 -44.47 -2.35
C PHE A 658 -10.67 -44.45 -2.17
N ALA A 659 -9.96 -45.35 -2.83
CA ALA A 659 -8.50 -45.29 -2.84
C ALA A 659 -8.04 -44.06 -3.64
N GLY A 660 -7.10 -43.28 -3.12
CA GLY A 660 -6.60 -42.08 -3.79
C GLY A 660 -5.87 -42.35 -5.10
N SER A 661 -5.54 -43.61 -5.41
CA SER A 661 -5.02 -44.02 -6.73
C SER A 661 -6.10 -44.18 -7.80
N SER A 662 -7.36 -44.42 -7.41
CA SER A 662 -8.47 -44.73 -8.33
C SER A 662 -9.54 -43.64 -8.39
N ALA A 663 -9.59 -42.71 -7.43
CA ALA A 663 -10.46 -41.54 -7.45
C ALA A 663 -9.64 -40.27 -7.19
N LYS A 664 -9.77 -39.29 -8.08
CA LYS A 664 -8.97 -38.05 -8.09
C LYS A 664 -9.83 -36.80 -8.08
N ALA A 665 -11.00 -36.82 -8.72
CA ALA A 665 -11.90 -35.67 -8.76
C ALA A 665 -13.25 -36.04 -8.14
N PHE A 666 -13.75 -35.20 -7.25
CA PHE A 666 -15.02 -35.38 -6.55
C PHE A 666 -15.94 -34.19 -6.82
N THR A 667 -17.19 -34.46 -7.17
CA THR A 667 -18.19 -33.41 -7.40
C THR A 667 -19.39 -33.67 -6.50
N PHE A 668 -19.69 -32.73 -5.60
CA PHE A 668 -20.85 -32.73 -4.71
C PHE A 668 -21.91 -31.78 -5.27
N GLN A 669 -23.13 -32.25 -5.43
CA GLN A 669 -24.26 -31.47 -5.94
C GLN A 669 -25.36 -31.50 -4.89
N GLY A 670 -25.67 -30.38 -4.24
CA GLY A 670 -26.75 -30.34 -3.24
C GLY A 670 -28.12 -30.49 -3.89
N GLY A 671 -28.47 -29.54 -4.77
CA GLY A 671 -29.70 -29.59 -5.54
C GLY A 671 -30.70 -28.57 -5.04
N ASN A 672 -31.86 -29.01 -4.55
CA ASN A 672 -32.80 -28.14 -3.85
C ASN A 672 -32.77 -28.51 -2.36
N GLY A 673 -32.89 -27.53 -1.48
CA GLY A 673 -32.81 -27.74 -0.05
C GLY A 673 -31.95 -26.65 0.58
N ASN A 674 -31.68 -26.78 1.87
CA ASN A 674 -30.61 -26.06 2.54
C ASN A 674 -29.49 -27.06 2.86
N ASP A 675 -28.54 -27.16 1.95
CA ASP A 675 -27.54 -28.21 1.92
C ASP A 675 -26.29 -27.80 2.70
N SER A 676 -25.55 -28.80 3.20
CA SER A 676 -24.32 -28.58 3.95
C SER A 676 -23.18 -29.47 3.48
N PHE A 677 -21.97 -28.92 3.45
CA PHE A 677 -20.76 -29.64 3.05
C PHE A 677 -19.62 -29.37 4.03
N THR A 678 -18.97 -30.43 4.51
CA THR A 678 -17.76 -30.34 5.35
C THR A 678 -16.57 -31.02 4.69
N PHE A 679 -15.52 -30.26 4.39
CA PHE A 679 -14.24 -30.76 3.91
C PHE A 679 -13.18 -30.77 5.01
N ASN A 680 -12.42 -31.87 5.11
CA ASN A 680 -11.22 -31.97 5.94
C ASN A 680 -10.03 -32.32 5.02
N GLY A 681 -9.05 -31.41 4.96
CA GLY A 681 -7.84 -31.48 4.14
C GLY A 681 -6.79 -32.46 4.64
N THR A 682 -5.62 -32.42 3.99
CA THR A 682 -4.47 -33.28 4.34
C THR A 682 -3.40 -32.47 5.05
N THR A 683 -2.24 -33.07 5.32
CA THR A 683 -1.10 -32.35 5.93
C THR A 683 -0.23 -31.63 4.90
N GLY A 684 -0.58 -31.72 3.61
CA GLY A 684 0.09 -30.99 2.53
C GLY A 684 -0.75 -29.80 2.08
N SER A 685 -0.14 -28.89 1.32
CA SER A 685 -0.81 -27.66 0.89
C SER A 685 -2.07 -27.90 0.04
N GLU A 686 -3.13 -27.20 0.41
CA GLU A 686 -4.39 -27.12 -0.30
C GLU A 686 -4.76 -25.69 -0.70
N THR A 687 -5.41 -25.55 -1.85
CA THR A 687 -6.01 -24.30 -2.30
C THR A 687 -7.52 -24.42 -2.37
N ALA A 688 -8.24 -23.55 -1.69
CA ALA A 688 -9.70 -23.47 -1.72
C ALA A 688 -10.17 -22.18 -2.40
N THR A 689 -11.17 -22.27 -3.27
CA THR A 689 -11.89 -21.15 -3.86
C THR A 689 -13.35 -21.31 -3.51
N VAL A 690 -13.94 -20.36 -2.81
CA VAL A 690 -15.27 -20.47 -2.19
C VAL A 690 -16.15 -19.32 -2.66
N TYR A 691 -17.29 -19.66 -3.24
CA TYR A 691 -18.36 -18.75 -3.63
C TYR A 691 -19.58 -19.01 -2.75
N ALA A 692 -20.60 -18.15 -2.85
CA ALA A 692 -21.84 -18.25 -2.08
C ALA A 692 -22.39 -19.69 -1.95
N SER A 693 -22.60 -20.40 -3.06
CA SER A 693 -23.18 -21.77 -3.06
C SER A 693 -22.34 -22.83 -3.77
N SER A 694 -21.05 -22.57 -3.95
CA SER A 694 -20.11 -23.51 -4.60
C SER A 694 -18.68 -23.28 -4.12
N ALA A 695 -17.83 -24.28 -4.29
CA ALA A 695 -16.43 -24.24 -3.94
C ALA A 695 -15.61 -25.17 -4.83
N SER A 696 -14.34 -24.85 -5.02
CA SER A 696 -13.32 -25.68 -5.65
C SER A 696 -12.14 -25.81 -4.70
N ILE A 697 -11.76 -27.03 -4.35
CA ILE A 697 -10.67 -27.32 -3.42
C ILE A 697 -9.70 -28.27 -4.12
N VAL A 698 -8.43 -27.89 -4.17
CA VAL A 698 -7.37 -28.62 -4.88
C VAL A 698 -6.24 -28.93 -3.93
N GLY A 699 -5.87 -30.20 -3.85
CA GLY A 699 -4.63 -30.67 -3.20
C GLY A 699 -3.83 -31.55 -4.18
N ALA A 700 -2.59 -31.89 -3.83
CA ALA A 700 -1.68 -32.61 -4.73
C ALA A 700 -2.26 -33.93 -5.30
N ALA A 701 -3.13 -34.61 -4.55
CA ALA A 701 -3.68 -35.92 -4.91
C ALA A 701 -5.16 -35.92 -5.29
N PHE A 702 -5.88 -34.81 -5.14
CA PHE A 702 -7.33 -34.74 -5.34
C PHE A 702 -7.82 -33.34 -5.74
N SER A 703 -8.99 -33.28 -6.38
CA SER A 703 -9.79 -32.08 -6.54
C SER A 703 -11.22 -32.33 -6.08
N VAL A 704 -11.82 -31.35 -5.40
CA VAL A 704 -13.21 -31.39 -4.93
C VAL A 704 -13.93 -30.15 -5.47
N ALA A 705 -15.10 -30.34 -6.07
CA ALA A 705 -15.99 -29.27 -6.46
C ALA A 705 -17.36 -29.45 -5.79
N THR A 706 -17.95 -28.36 -5.30
CA THR A 706 -19.33 -28.33 -4.79
C THR A 706 -20.18 -27.43 -5.67
N ALA A 707 -21.48 -27.72 -5.78
CA ALA A 707 -22.44 -26.90 -6.49
C ALA A 707 -23.81 -26.97 -5.80
N ALA A 708 -24.48 -25.82 -5.70
CA ALA A 708 -25.76 -25.67 -5.01
C ALA A 708 -25.69 -26.19 -3.56
N ILE A 709 -24.74 -25.65 -2.78
CA ILE A 709 -24.60 -25.96 -1.35
C ILE A 709 -24.50 -24.66 -0.56
N GLU A 710 -25.47 -24.38 0.30
CA GLU A 710 -25.60 -23.11 1.03
C GLU A 710 -24.66 -23.00 2.22
N ASN A 711 -24.32 -24.11 2.89
CA ASN A 711 -23.51 -24.11 4.11
C ASN A 711 -22.22 -24.91 3.92
N GLN A 712 -21.07 -24.26 3.86
CA GLN A 712 -19.80 -24.94 3.57
C GLN A 712 -18.79 -24.71 4.70
N ILE A 713 -18.16 -25.78 5.19
CA ILE A 713 -17.06 -25.73 6.16
C ILE A 713 -15.85 -26.41 5.54
N ILE A 714 -14.78 -25.65 5.31
CA ILE A 714 -13.57 -26.13 4.63
C ILE A 714 -12.39 -26.01 5.61
N ARG A 715 -11.80 -27.13 5.99
CA ARG A 715 -10.70 -27.19 6.96
C ARG A 715 -9.39 -27.61 6.31
N GLY A 716 -8.36 -26.77 6.41
CA GLY A 716 -6.97 -27.15 6.10
C GLY A 716 -6.49 -28.19 7.09
N GLY A 717 -5.81 -29.24 6.63
CA GLY A 717 -5.30 -30.29 7.52
C GLY A 717 -3.84 -30.06 7.95
N GLY A 718 -3.22 -28.97 7.47
CA GLY A 718 -1.82 -28.59 7.66
C GLY A 718 -1.10 -28.38 6.31
N GLY A 719 0.02 -27.66 6.32
CA GLY A 719 0.69 -27.22 5.10
C GLY A 719 0.50 -25.72 4.87
N ALA A 720 1.02 -25.20 3.76
CA ALA A 720 0.83 -23.81 3.37
C ALA A 720 -0.50 -23.66 2.61
N ASP A 721 -1.61 -23.70 3.36
CA ASP A 721 -2.96 -23.69 2.82
C ASP A 721 -3.42 -22.26 2.49
N VAL A 722 -4.03 -22.09 1.32
CA VAL A 722 -4.53 -20.79 0.81
C VAL A 722 -6.02 -20.86 0.45
N ALA A 723 -6.81 -19.89 0.88
CA ALA A 723 -8.22 -19.80 0.52
C ALA A 723 -8.59 -18.46 -0.12
N TYR A 724 -9.45 -18.52 -1.13
CA TYR A 724 -10.07 -17.39 -1.81
C TYR A 724 -11.57 -17.44 -1.56
N MET A 725 -12.16 -16.39 -1.00
CA MET A 725 -13.61 -16.29 -0.74
C MET A 725 -14.21 -15.13 -1.54
N TYR A 726 -15.39 -15.33 -2.13
CA TYR A 726 -16.06 -14.34 -2.95
C TYR A 726 -17.48 -14.07 -2.45
N ASP A 727 -17.84 -12.79 -2.41
CA ASP A 727 -19.18 -12.30 -2.08
C ASP A 727 -20.26 -12.73 -3.06
N SER A 728 -21.51 -12.51 -2.66
CA SER A 728 -22.70 -12.66 -3.49
C SER A 728 -23.09 -11.32 -4.12
N LEU A 729 -24.19 -11.30 -4.88
CA LEU A 729 -24.77 -10.04 -5.37
C LEU A 729 -25.46 -9.21 -4.26
N GLY A 730 -25.64 -9.80 -3.07
CA GLY A 730 -26.33 -9.21 -1.93
C GLY A 730 -25.37 -8.53 -0.95
N ASN A 731 -25.87 -8.18 0.24
CA ASN A 731 -25.00 -7.71 1.32
C ASN A 731 -24.40 -8.92 2.04
N ASP A 732 -23.09 -8.91 2.18
CA ASP A 732 -22.32 -9.98 2.79
C ASP A 732 -21.47 -9.46 3.96
N THR A 733 -21.28 -10.33 4.96
CA THR A 733 -20.46 -10.04 6.14
C THR A 733 -19.33 -11.05 6.25
N LEU A 734 -18.10 -10.54 6.26
CA LEU A 734 -16.89 -11.30 6.54
C LEU A 734 -16.53 -11.16 8.03
N THR A 735 -16.21 -12.27 8.69
CA THR A 735 -15.60 -12.26 10.03
C THR A 735 -14.36 -13.16 10.03
N ALA A 736 -13.20 -12.61 10.36
CA ALA A 736 -11.93 -13.31 10.32
C ALA A 736 -11.26 -13.33 11.69
N TRP A 737 -10.81 -14.51 12.11
CA TRP A 737 -9.95 -14.75 13.26
C TRP A 737 -8.64 -15.36 12.79
N SER A 738 -7.65 -15.47 13.67
CA SER A 738 -6.36 -16.09 13.37
C SER A 738 -6.44 -17.57 12.94
N ASN A 739 -7.53 -18.27 13.25
CA ASN A 739 -7.70 -19.70 12.96
C ASN A 739 -8.85 -20.05 12.01
N ARG A 740 -9.73 -19.09 11.69
CA ARG A 740 -10.88 -19.30 10.80
C ARG A 740 -11.41 -17.99 10.22
N VAL A 741 -12.05 -18.08 9.08
CA VAL A 741 -12.72 -16.98 8.39
C VAL A 741 -14.11 -17.44 7.95
N THR A 742 -15.11 -16.61 8.20
CA THR A 742 -16.50 -16.87 7.82
C THR A 742 -17.01 -15.76 6.90
N MET A 743 -17.72 -16.12 5.85
CA MET A 743 -18.47 -15.20 4.99
C MET A 743 -19.93 -15.63 4.95
N VAL A 744 -20.81 -14.72 5.35
CA VAL A 744 -22.24 -14.97 5.50
C VAL A 744 -23.02 -13.94 4.71
N GLY A 745 -24.01 -14.43 3.96
CA GLY A 745 -24.89 -13.60 3.14
C GLY A 745 -26.32 -14.11 3.16
N THR A 746 -27.16 -13.52 2.30
CA THR A 746 -28.54 -14.00 2.18
C THR A 746 -28.57 -15.37 1.52
N GLY A 747 -28.91 -16.39 2.31
CA GLY A 747 -29.08 -17.77 1.82
C GLY A 747 -27.78 -18.58 1.72
N PHE A 748 -26.67 -18.12 2.31
CA PHE A 748 -25.46 -18.95 2.43
C PHE A 748 -24.62 -18.59 3.66
N SER A 749 -23.81 -19.56 4.13
CA SER A 749 -22.86 -19.41 5.22
C SER A 749 -21.63 -20.28 4.96
N ASN A 750 -20.50 -19.65 4.66
CA ASN A 750 -19.25 -20.34 4.35
C ASN A 750 -18.19 -20.08 5.42
N GLU A 751 -17.53 -21.14 5.88
CA GLU A 751 -16.41 -21.10 6.82
C GLU A 751 -15.18 -21.77 6.19
N VAL A 752 -14.04 -21.12 6.33
CA VAL A 752 -12.71 -21.66 6.05
C VAL A 752 -11.92 -21.65 7.35
N ALA A 753 -11.33 -22.77 7.75
CA ALA A 753 -10.57 -22.88 9.00
C ALA A 753 -9.23 -23.60 8.81
N ALA A 754 -8.24 -23.26 9.64
CA ALA A 754 -6.88 -23.77 9.54
C ALA A 754 -6.18 -23.49 8.19
N PHE A 755 -6.49 -22.34 7.59
CA PHE A 755 -5.77 -21.79 6.45
C PHE A 755 -4.88 -20.64 6.93
N SER A 756 -3.59 -20.70 6.62
CA SER A 756 -2.65 -19.64 6.99
C SER A 756 -2.81 -18.37 6.16
N ASN A 757 -3.41 -18.46 4.97
CA ASN A 757 -3.63 -17.33 4.07
C ASN A 757 -5.06 -17.36 3.52
N VAL A 758 -5.87 -16.36 3.87
CA VAL A 758 -7.24 -16.23 3.39
C VAL A 758 -7.44 -14.86 2.75
N LYS A 759 -7.88 -14.86 1.49
CA LYS A 759 -8.21 -13.66 0.72
C LYS A 759 -9.69 -13.63 0.39
N ALA A 760 -10.41 -12.64 0.91
CA ALA A 760 -11.82 -12.43 0.68
C ALA A 760 -12.04 -11.19 -0.22
N TYR A 761 -12.91 -11.33 -1.22
CA TYR A 761 -13.21 -10.31 -2.21
C TYR A 761 -14.69 -9.98 -2.20
N ALA A 762 -14.99 -8.69 -2.10
CA ALA A 762 -16.31 -8.10 -2.29
C ALA A 762 -16.36 -7.39 -3.66
N VAL A 763 -16.69 -8.12 -4.72
CA VAL A 763 -16.64 -7.65 -6.12
C VAL A 763 -17.99 -7.70 -6.84
N ASN A 764 -19.01 -8.32 -6.23
CA ASN A 764 -20.29 -8.60 -6.88
C ASN A 764 -21.41 -7.61 -6.50
N GLY A 765 -21.07 -6.49 -5.87
CA GLY A 765 -22.02 -5.45 -5.44
C GLY A 765 -22.50 -5.66 -4.01
N GLY A 766 -23.52 -4.91 -3.57
CA GLY A 766 -23.98 -4.93 -2.18
C GLY A 766 -23.23 -3.96 -1.27
N SER A 767 -23.71 -3.84 -0.03
CA SER A 767 -23.07 -3.08 1.06
C SER A 767 -22.40 -4.07 2.01
N ASN A 768 -21.14 -4.39 1.72
CA ASN A 768 -20.41 -5.48 2.35
C ASN A 768 -19.56 -4.95 3.52
N SER A 769 -19.48 -5.73 4.60
CA SER A 769 -18.68 -5.39 5.78
C SER A 769 -17.74 -6.52 6.18
N ALA A 770 -16.60 -6.17 6.76
CA ALA A 770 -15.63 -7.12 7.28
C ALA A 770 -15.27 -6.80 8.74
N THR A 771 -15.10 -7.82 9.57
CA THR A 771 -14.51 -7.70 10.92
C THR A 771 -13.32 -8.64 11.04
N LEU A 772 -12.14 -8.11 11.36
CA LEU A 772 -10.89 -8.85 11.48
C LEU A 772 -10.41 -8.80 12.94
N TYR A 773 -10.12 -9.96 13.53
CA TYR A 773 -9.64 -10.10 14.90
C TYR A 773 -8.16 -10.47 14.94
N ASP A 774 -7.47 -9.93 15.94
CA ASP A 774 -6.10 -10.28 16.33
C ASP A 774 -5.97 -11.73 16.85
N SER A 775 -4.73 -12.13 17.04
CA SER A 775 -4.28 -13.28 17.81
C SER A 775 -3.84 -12.84 19.21
N ALA A 776 -3.24 -13.74 19.99
CA ALA A 776 -2.68 -13.40 21.31
C ALA A 776 -1.21 -12.94 21.25
N GLY A 777 -0.66 -12.76 20.04
CA GLY A 777 0.69 -12.27 19.77
C GLY A 777 0.66 -10.86 19.21
N ASP A 778 1.83 -10.34 18.81
CA ASP A 778 1.89 -9.01 18.19
C ASP A 778 1.35 -9.09 16.75
N ASP A 779 0.28 -8.35 16.48
CA ASP A 779 -0.41 -8.36 15.20
C ASP A 779 -0.41 -6.97 14.54
N VAL A 780 -0.59 -6.97 13.21
CA VAL A 780 -0.64 -5.75 12.41
C VAL A 780 -1.91 -5.73 11.58
N PHE A 781 -2.66 -4.62 11.71
CA PHE A 781 -3.75 -4.28 10.81
C PHE A 781 -3.29 -3.22 9.81
N ILE A 782 -3.35 -3.54 8.51
CA ILE A 782 -2.95 -2.66 7.41
C ILE A 782 -4.19 -2.35 6.60
N ALA A 783 -4.51 -1.07 6.36
CA ALA A 783 -5.67 -0.71 5.56
C ALA A 783 -5.49 0.56 4.73
N GLY A 784 -6.07 0.55 3.53
CA GLY A 784 -6.16 1.71 2.65
C GLY A 784 -7.49 1.73 1.91
N SER A 785 -7.58 2.47 0.80
CA SER A 785 -8.86 2.66 0.10
C SER A 785 -9.49 1.40 -0.51
N LEU A 786 -8.68 0.37 -0.81
CA LEU A 786 -9.13 -0.83 -1.51
C LEU A 786 -9.32 -2.05 -0.60
N ARG A 787 -8.51 -2.15 0.47
CA ARG A 787 -8.44 -3.36 1.29
C ARG A 787 -8.04 -3.10 2.74
N GLY A 788 -8.39 -4.06 3.59
CA GLY A 788 -7.89 -4.21 4.96
C GLY A 788 -7.29 -5.60 5.16
N ILE A 789 -6.14 -5.67 5.81
CA ILE A 789 -5.38 -6.89 6.07
C ILE A 789 -5.11 -6.97 7.56
N MET A 790 -5.45 -8.09 8.18
CA MET A 790 -4.99 -8.44 9.53
C MET A 790 -4.00 -9.59 9.41
N GLN A 791 -2.79 -9.40 9.94
CA GLN A 791 -1.75 -10.41 9.87
C GLN A 791 -0.98 -10.53 11.18
N GLY A 792 -0.46 -11.73 11.39
CA GLY A 792 0.35 -12.10 12.54
C GLY A 792 1.06 -13.42 12.31
N ASN A 793 1.70 -13.94 13.36
CA ASN A 793 2.41 -15.19 13.24
C ASN A 793 1.45 -16.36 12.91
N GLY A 794 1.57 -16.90 11.70
CA GLY A 794 0.82 -18.07 11.25
C GLY A 794 -0.55 -17.79 10.64
N PHE A 795 -0.93 -16.52 10.45
CA PHE A 795 -2.17 -16.18 9.73
C PHE A 795 -2.07 -14.85 8.96
N TYR A 796 -2.78 -14.81 7.85
CA TYR A 796 -2.88 -13.66 6.96
C TYR A 796 -4.32 -13.56 6.42
N ASN A 797 -5.08 -12.58 6.89
CA ASN A 797 -6.48 -12.38 6.54
C ASN A 797 -6.63 -11.09 5.74
N TRP A 798 -7.04 -11.20 4.48
CA TRP A 798 -7.20 -10.10 3.53
C TRP A 798 -8.67 -9.90 3.17
N ALA A 799 -9.15 -8.66 3.26
CA ALA A 799 -10.49 -8.26 2.88
C ALA A 799 -10.42 -7.09 1.88
N GLU A 800 -10.85 -7.33 0.63
CA GLU A 800 -10.80 -6.35 -0.45
C GLU A 800 -12.19 -6.02 -0.99
N GLY A 801 -12.43 -4.75 -1.31
CA GLY A 801 -13.70 -4.25 -1.85
C GLY A 801 -14.83 -4.09 -0.83
N PHE A 802 -14.57 -4.34 0.46
CA PHE A 802 -15.56 -4.15 1.53
C PHE A 802 -15.74 -2.67 1.85
N ASN A 803 -17.00 -2.21 1.93
CA ASN A 803 -17.32 -0.81 2.19
C ASN A 803 -16.91 -0.35 3.60
N SER A 804 -16.89 -1.29 4.54
CA SER A 804 -16.54 -1.03 5.93
C SER A 804 -15.72 -2.19 6.48
N VAL A 805 -14.53 -1.90 7.02
CA VAL A 805 -13.67 -2.88 7.67
C VAL A 805 -13.46 -2.47 9.13
N THR A 806 -13.77 -3.38 10.04
CA THR A 806 -13.52 -3.21 11.47
C THR A 806 -12.39 -4.14 11.90
N ALA A 807 -11.37 -3.62 12.57
CA ALA A 807 -10.30 -4.40 13.18
C ALA A 807 -10.44 -4.37 14.71
N GLN A 808 -10.23 -5.51 15.36
CA GLN A 808 -10.34 -5.67 16.81
C GLN A 808 -9.08 -6.33 17.36
N ALA A 809 -8.32 -5.58 18.16
CA ALA A 809 -7.24 -6.08 19.00
C ALA A 809 -7.79 -6.30 20.42
N ILE A 810 -8.13 -7.55 20.77
CA ILE A 810 -8.77 -7.91 22.04
C ILE A 810 -8.15 -9.13 22.72
N ASN A 811 -7.22 -9.82 22.06
CA ASN A 811 -6.59 -11.04 22.53
C ASN A 811 -5.18 -10.80 23.09
N GLY A 812 -4.72 -9.54 23.06
CA GLY A 812 -3.48 -9.06 23.67
C GLY A 812 -2.27 -9.25 22.76
N GLY A 813 -1.23 -8.46 22.99
CA GLY A 813 -0.14 -8.27 22.04
C GLY A 813 0.37 -6.84 22.20
N ASN A 814 1.38 -6.46 21.44
CA ASN A 814 1.68 -5.06 21.16
C ASN A 814 1.27 -4.77 19.71
N ASP A 815 -0.01 -4.44 19.53
CA ASP A 815 -0.66 -4.45 18.24
C ASP A 815 -0.57 -3.10 17.54
N ARG A 816 -0.43 -3.14 16.22
CA ARG A 816 -0.23 -1.94 15.39
C ARG A 816 -1.27 -1.82 14.28
N VAL A 817 -1.69 -0.59 14.01
CA VAL A 817 -2.46 -0.19 12.82
C VAL A 817 -1.62 0.68 11.91
N ASP A 818 -1.70 0.38 10.62
CA ASP A 818 -1.10 1.13 9.52
C ASP A 818 -2.17 1.54 8.50
N PHE A 819 -2.46 2.84 8.39
CA PHE A 819 -3.44 3.40 7.47
C PHE A 819 -2.81 4.18 6.31
N TYR A 820 -3.35 4.01 5.11
CA TYR A 820 -2.86 4.67 3.89
C TYR A 820 -4.01 5.38 3.16
N ASP A 821 -3.80 6.66 2.85
CA ASP A 821 -4.77 7.51 2.14
C ASP A 821 -5.06 7.08 0.70
N SER A 822 -6.15 7.63 0.19
CA SER A 822 -6.56 7.62 -1.20
C SER A 822 -6.10 8.91 -1.89
N ALA A 823 -6.24 9.01 -3.21
CA ALA A 823 -5.99 10.27 -3.92
C ALA A 823 -7.08 11.36 -3.68
N GLY A 824 -8.04 11.10 -2.79
CA GLY A 824 -9.12 12.01 -2.42
C GLY A 824 -8.95 12.49 -0.98
N ASN A 825 -9.87 13.33 -0.50
CA ASN A 825 -9.80 13.82 0.87
C ASN A 825 -10.20 12.72 1.86
N ASP A 826 -9.29 12.43 2.79
CA ASP A 826 -9.45 11.42 3.83
C ASP A 826 -9.41 12.03 5.23
N THR A 827 -9.97 11.30 6.19
CA THR A 827 -10.11 11.76 7.57
C THR A 827 -9.69 10.67 8.55
N LEU A 828 -8.70 10.99 9.37
CA LEU A 828 -8.31 10.21 10.54
C LEU A 828 -8.98 10.81 11.79
N THR A 829 -9.58 9.98 12.64
CA THR A 829 -10.00 10.38 13.99
C THR A 829 -9.53 9.34 14.99
N ALA A 830 -8.71 9.74 15.95
CA ALA A 830 -8.05 8.85 16.89
C ALA A 830 -8.33 9.24 18.35
N TRP A 831 -8.65 8.22 19.14
CA TRP A 831 -8.77 8.24 20.60
C TRP A 831 -7.68 7.33 21.19
N SER A 832 -7.64 7.21 22.52
CA SER A 832 -6.67 6.33 23.21
C SER A 832 -6.91 4.84 22.98
N ASP A 833 -8.12 4.41 22.61
CA ASP A 833 -8.49 2.99 22.45
C ASP A 833 -9.10 2.66 21.08
N ARG A 834 -9.27 3.65 20.22
CA ARG A 834 -9.96 3.52 18.93
C ARG A 834 -9.43 4.51 17.91
N VAL A 835 -9.42 4.10 16.65
CA VAL A 835 -9.16 4.97 15.52
C VAL A 835 -10.14 4.67 14.39
N THR A 836 -10.61 5.71 13.71
CA THR A 836 -11.35 5.59 12.45
C THR A 836 -10.59 6.28 11.34
N PHE A 837 -10.55 5.65 10.17
CA PHE A 837 -9.96 6.21 8.97
C PHE A 837 -10.95 6.09 7.81
N THR A 838 -11.38 7.23 7.27
CA THR A 838 -12.51 7.28 6.34
C THR A 838 -12.18 8.11 5.11
N GLY A 839 -12.75 7.69 3.98
CA GLY A 839 -12.55 8.31 2.69
C GLY A 839 -13.70 8.05 1.73
N ALA A 840 -13.54 8.50 0.49
CA ALA A 840 -14.54 8.25 -0.54
C ALA A 840 -14.58 6.74 -0.88
N GLY A 841 -15.63 6.05 -0.42
CA GLY A 841 -15.89 4.64 -0.76
C GLY A 841 -15.36 3.62 0.26
N PHE A 842 -14.66 4.04 1.30
CA PHE A 842 -14.17 3.16 2.37
C PHE A 842 -14.31 3.78 3.77
N SER A 843 -14.43 2.92 4.78
CA SER A 843 -14.48 3.31 6.19
C SER A 843 -13.86 2.23 7.06
N HIS A 844 -12.77 2.55 7.72
CA HIS A 844 -12.06 1.66 8.63
C HIS A 844 -12.27 2.06 10.10
N ASP A 845 -12.45 1.08 10.97
CA ASP A 845 -12.60 1.25 12.43
C ASP A 845 -11.69 0.24 13.14
N ALA A 846 -10.60 0.69 13.74
CA ALA A 846 -9.68 -0.15 14.50
C ALA A 846 -9.81 0.15 16.00
N ARG A 847 -9.85 -0.90 16.83
CA ARG A 847 -10.03 -0.78 18.29
C ARG A 847 -9.06 -1.66 19.06
N GLY A 848 -8.58 -1.15 20.18
CA GLY A 848 -7.72 -1.87 21.13
C GLY A 848 -6.24 -1.95 20.75
N PHE A 849 -5.82 -1.28 19.67
CA PHE A 849 -4.43 -1.28 19.22
C PHE A 849 -3.58 -0.29 20.01
N ASP A 850 -2.35 -0.69 20.36
CA ASP A 850 -1.41 0.13 21.13
C ASP A 850 -0.79 1.25 20.29
N ARG A 851 -0.61 1.01 18.99
CA ARG A 851 0.03 1.95 18.07
C ARG A 851 -0.76 2.13 16.79
N VAL A 852 -0.97 3.38 16.39
CA VAL A 852 -1.56 3.77 15.13
C VAL A 852 -0.57 4.64 14.36
N LYS A 853 -0.36 4.32 13.09
CA LYS A 853 0.32 5.19 12.15
C LYS A 853 -0.51 5.34 10.87
N ALA A 854 -0.74 6.57 10.45
CA ALA A 854 -1.47 6.90 9.22
C ALA A 854 -0.61 7.80 8.32
N TRP A 855 -0.60 7.52 7.02
CA TRP A 855 0.09 8.32 6.01
C TRP A 855 -0.90 8.95 5.03
N ALA A 856 -0.67 10.23 4.73
CA ALA A 856 -1.29 10.98 3.65
C ALA A 856 -0.23 11.35 2.60
N THR A 857 -0.20 10.62 1.49
CA THR A 857 0.83 10.75 0.43
C THR A 857 0.26 10.63 -0.99
N ALA A 858 -0.97 10.14 -1.15
CA ALA A 858 -1.63 9.96 -2.44
C ALA A 858 -2.32 11.24 -2.95
N GLY A 859 -2.31 12.30 -2.12
CA GLY A 859 -2.82 13.64 -2.44
C GLY A 859 -4.29 13.78 -2.08
N GLY A 860 -4.74 15.00 -1.82
CA GLY A 860 -6.04 15.25 -1.21
C GLY A 860 -5.98 16.52 -0.39
N TYR A 861 -7.02 16.78 0.39
CA TYR A 861 -6.91 17.65 1.57
C TYR A 861 -7.29 16.80 2.77
N ASP A 862 -6.28 16.28 3.45
CA ASP A 862 -6.42 15.23 4.46
C ASP A 862 -6.39 15.82 5.85
N THR A 863 -7.27 15.32 6.72
CA THR A 863 -7.41 15.84 8.08
C THR A 863 -7.26 14.77 9.15
N ALA A 864 -6.55 15.07 10.23
CA ALA A 864 -6.44 14.19 11.40
C ALA A 864 -6.97 14.87 12.66
N THR A 865 -7.81 14.18 13.43
CA THR A 865 -8.29 14.64 14.73
C THR A 865 -7.84 13.68 15.84
N PHE A 866 -7.26 14.23 16.90
CA PHE A 866 -6.78 13.48 18.06
C PHE A 866 -7.52 13.88 19.33
N TYR A 867 -7.81 12.90 20.18
CA TYR A 867 -8.38 13.07 21.51
C TYR A 867 -7.47 12.45 22.57
N ASP A 868 -7.38 13.12 23.72
CA ASP A 868 -6.65 12.69 24.91
C ASP A 868 -7.32 11.52 25.65
N SER A 869 -6.56 10.99 26.59
CA SER A 869 -6.98 10.06 27.64
C SER A 869 -7.22 10.83 28.95
N ALA A 870 -7.61 10.13 30.01
CA ALA A 870 -7.77 10.75 31.33
C ALA A 870 -6.43 10.91 32.11
N GLY A 871 -5.30 10.60 31.48
CA GLY A 871 -3.95 10.72 32.05
C GLY A 871 -3.17 11.87 31.40
N ASP A 872 -1.92 12.06 31.82
CA ASP A 872 -1.06 13.10 31.24
C ASP A 872 -0.62 12.73 29.82
N ASP A 873 -1.06 13.51 28.84
CA ASP A 873 -0.82 13.26 27.42
C ASP A 873 -0.01 14.36 26.74
N VAL A 874 0.50 14.02 25.54
CA VAL A 874 1.39 14.87 24.77
C VAL A 874 0.93 14.90 23.32
N TYR A 875 0.67 16.11 22.83
CA TYR A 875 0.50 16.35 21.41
C TYR A 875 1.78 16.97 20.83
N ILE A 876 2.41 16.29 19.88
CA ILE A 876 3.62 16.73 19.19
C ILE A 876 3.27 16.97 17.73
N ALA A 877 3.50 18.15 17.18
CA ALA A 877 3.28 18.37 15.76
C ALA A 877 4.36 19.26 15.12
N GLY A 878 4.63 19.00 13.85
CA GLY A 878 5.40 19.89 13.00
C GLY A 878 5.09 19.64 11.53
N SER A 879 5.87 20.25 10.63
CA SER A 879 5.57 20.34 9.19
C SER A 879 5.26 19.02 8.46
N LEU A 880 5.69 17.87 8.97
CA LEU A 880 5.47 16.56 8.34
C LEU A 880 4.48 15.67 9.08
N ARG A 881 4.22 15.88 10.37
CA ARG A 881 3.42 14.94 11.18
C ARG A 881 2.84 15.53 12.45
N GLY A 882 1.71 14.98 12.88
CA GLY A 882 1.11 15.16 14.19
C GLY A 882 1.04 13.83 14.96
N ILE A 883 1.39 13.86 16.24
CA ILE A 883 1.44 12.69 17.13
C ILE A 883 0.69 13.03 18.41
N MET A 884 -0.28 12.20 18.79
CA MET A 884 -0.88 12.22 20.12
C MET A 884 -0.48 10.94 20.86
N GLN A 885 0.14 11.08 22.03
CA GLN A 885 0.65 9.94 22.79
C GLN A 885 0.42 10.10 24.29
N GLY A 886 0.24 8.95 24.94
CA GLY A 886 -0.03 8.84 26.37
C GLY A 886 0.36 7.49 26.93
N ALA A 887 -0.04 7.22 28.16
CA ALA A 887 0.17 5.90 28.75
C ALA A 887 -0.66 4.84 28.02
N GLY A 888 0.01 3.97 27.25
CA GLY A 888 -0.62 2.82 26.59
C GLY A 888 -1.20 3.08 25.20
N PHE A 889 -0.98 4.26 24.61
CA PHE A 889 -1.37 4.52 23.23
C PHE A 889 -0.41 5.49 22.52
N TYR A 890 -0.26 5.30 21.21
CA TYR A 890 0.51 6.17 20.33
C TYR A 890 -0.22 6.33 19.00
N ASN A 891 -0.66 7.55 18.67
CA ASN A 891 -1.38 7.86 17.44
C ASN A 891 -0.57 8.86 16.59
N GLU A 892 -0.13 8.46 15.41
CA GLU A 892 0.66 9.28 14.48
C GLU A 892 -0.07 9.46 13.14
N ALA A 893 -0.12 10.70 12.65
CA ALA A 893 -0.59 11.07 11.32
C ALA A 893 0.53 11.84 10.61
N GLU A 894 1.00 11.32 9.48
CA GLU A 894 2.12 11.84 8.69
C GLU A 894 1.61 12.30 7.32
N GLY A 895 2.00 13.49 6.87
CA GLY A 895 1.62 14.07 5.57
C GLY A 895 0.24 14.75 5.50
N PHE A 896 -0.54 14.73 6.58
CA PHE A 896 -1.88 15.33 6.61
C PHE A 896 -1.84 16.87 6.58
N ASP A 897 -2.64 17.50 5.71
CA ASP A 897 -2.69 18.96 5.54
C ASP A 897 -3.11 19.70 6.81
N ALA A 898 -4.01 19.12 7.59
CA ALA A 898 -4.48 19.72 8.83
C ALA A 898 -4.68 18.71 9.96
N THR A 899 -4.27 19.10 11.16
CA THR A 899 -4.45 18.29 12.36
C THR A 899 -5.09 19.08 13.49
N VAL A 900 -5.99 18.45 14.24
CA VAL A 900 -6.64 19.03 15.42
C VAL A 900 -6.46 18.12 16.61
N ALA A 901 -6.05 18.64 17.75
CA ALA A 901 -5.91 17.88 19.00
C ALA A 901 -6.75 18.51 20.12
N TYR A 902 -7.40 17.66 20.92
CA TYR A 902 -8.24 18.06 22.04
C TYR A 902 -7.76 17.41 23.35
N ALA A 903 -7.57 18.23 24.38
CA ALA A 903 -7.36 17.82 25.77
C ALA A 903 -8.64 18.06 26.59
N ASN A 904 -9.57 17.09 26.63
CA ASN A 904 -10.89 17.22 27.28
C ASN A 904 -11.18 16.13 28.32
N ALA A 905 -10.40 15.05 28.37
CA ALA A 905 -10.59 13.91 29.27
C ALA A 905 -9.85 14.10 30.61
N GLY A 906 -8.98 15.10 30.69
CA GLY A 906 -8.31 15.58 31.91
C GLY A 906 -6.94 14.93 32.09
N GLY A 907 -6.06 15.60 32.83
CA GLY A 907 -4.64 15.29 32.87
C GLY A 907 -3.88 16.59 33.10
N ASN A 908 -2.56 16.55 33.01
CA ASN A 908 -1.76 17.75 32.81
C ASN A 908 -1.08 17.63 31.43
N ASP A 909 -1.80 18.08 30.42
CA ASP A 909 -1.52 17.80 29.02
C ASP A 909 -0.62 18.88 28.43
N ARG A 910 0.22 18.49 27.48
CA ARG A 910 1.12 19.43 26.82
C ARG A 910 1.16 19.32 25.30
N VAL A 911 1.44 20.44 24.67
CA VAL A 911 1.68 20.58 23.23
C VAL A 911 3.14 20.93 22.98
N GLU A 912 3.75 20.24 22.02
CA GLU A 912 5.07 20.55 21.49
C GLU A 912 4.95 20.79 19.98
N PHE A 913 5.14 22.04 19.56
CA PHE A 913 5.11 22.44 18.16
C PHE A 913 6.52 22.69 17.61
N TYR A 914 6.75 22.26 16.38
CA TYR A 914 7.97 22.47 15.62
C TYR A 914 7.60 23.08 14.27
N ASP A 915 8.21 24.21 13.93
CA ASP A 915 7.94 24.91 12.66
C ASP A 915 8.54 24.19 11.44
N SER A 916 8.43 24.84 10.28
CA SER A 916 9.13 24.49 9.06
C SER A 916 10.36 25.38 8.87
N ALA A 917 11.07 25.21 7.75
CA ALA A 917 12.15 26.13 7.37
C ALA A 917 11.64 27.42 6.69
N GLY A 918 10.32 27.58 6.52
CA GLY A 918 9.68 28.75 5.92
C GLY A 918 9.09 29.68 6.98
N ASP A 919 8.42 30.75 6.54
CA ASP A 919 7.79 31.71 7.46
C ASP A 919 6.50 31.11 8.06
N ASP A 920 6.49 30.92 9.37
CA ASP A 920 5.41 30.27 10.11
C ASP A 920 4.74 31.21 11.13
N VAL A 921 3.48 30.90 11.44
CA VAL A 921 2.66 31.70 12.36
C VAL A 921 2.12 30.85 13.50
N LEU A 922 2.49 31.21 14.72
CA LEU A 922 1.90 30.71 15.95
C LEU A 922 0.87 31.72 16.48
N THR A 923 -0.34 31.26 16.77
CA THR A 923 -1.35 32.05 17.48
C THR A 923 -1.85 31.30 18.71
N ALA A 924 -1.76 31.93 19.89
CA ALA A 924 -2.04 31.31 21.18
C ALA A 924 -3.06 32.12 21.99
N TRP A 925 -4.11 31.45 22.42
CA TRP A 925 -5.09 31.88 23.42
C TRP A 925 -4.96 31.01 24.67
N SER A 926 -5.71 31.34 25.73
CA SER A 926 -5.72 30.56 26.98
C SER A 926 -6.20 29.11 26.82
N ASN A 927 -7.02 28.82 25.80
CA ASN A 927 -7.62 27.49 25.58
C ASN A 927 -7.38 26.92 24.17
N ARG A 928 -6.58 27.58 23.33
CA ARG A 928 -6.33 27.17 21.95
C ARG A 928 -4.99 27.68 21.47
N VAL A 929 -4.21 26.85 20.79
CA VAL A 929 -2.99 27.26 20.12
C VAL A 929 -2.97 26.68 18.71
N THR A 930 -2.68 27.52 17.72
CA THR A 930 -2.55 27.11 16.32
C THR A 930 -1.15 27.40 15.81
N LEU A 931 -0.56 26.47 15.08
CA LEU A 931 0.66 26.67 14.30
C LEU A 931 0.32 26.44 12.83
N THR A 932 0.58 27.41 11.98
CA THR A 932 0.29 27.34 10.54
C THR A 932 1.50 27.73 9.72
N GLY A 933 1.74 26.96 8.67
CA GLY A 933 2.80 27.18 7.70
C GLY A 933 2.37 26.86 6.28
N ASN A 934 3.31 26.92 5.33
CA ASN A 934 3.00 26.52 3.97
C ASN A 934 2.83 24.99 3.88
N GLY A 935 1.59 24.53 3.63
CA GLY A 935 1.27 23.12 3.45
C GLY A 935 0.89 22.36 4.73
N PHE A 936 0.81 23.01 5.89
CA PHE A 936 0.33 22.38 7.12
C PHE A 936 -0.39 23.36 8.06
N SER A 937 -1.34 22.85 8.85
CA SER A 937 -2.06 23.60 9.88
C SER A 937 -2.37 22.73 11.09
N HIS A 938 -1.86 23.09 12.26
CA HIS A 938 -2.12 22.41 13.52
C HIS A 938 -2.99 23.27 14.46
N ASP A 939 -3.99 22.67 15.09
CA ASP A 939 -4.91 23.31 16.04
C ASP A 939 -5.03 22.48 17.32
N ALA A 940 -4.40 22.91 18.40
CA ALA A 940 -4.46 22.27 19.71
C ALA A 940 -5.40 23.03 20.65
N ARG A 941 -6.28 22.32 21.34
CA ARG A 941 -7.33 22.91 22.19
C ARG A 941 -7.34 22.35 23.60
N ASN A 942 -7.51 23.25 24.56
CA ASN A 942 -7.65 23.01 26.00
C ASN A 942 -6.43 22.41 26.72
N PHE A 943 -5.25 22.42 26.11
CA PHE A 943 -4.01 21.98 26.76
C PHE A 943 -3.50 23.01 27.78
N GLU A 944 -3.01 22.56 28.93
CA GLU A 944 -2.47 23.42 29.99
C GLU A 944 -1.13 24.06 29.62
N ARG A 945 -0.32 23.39 28.80
CA ARG A 945 1.01 23.89 28.44
C ARG A 945 1.32 23.71 26.96
N THR A 946 1.81 24.76 26.32
CA THR A 946 2.31 24.72 24.95
C THR A 946 3.75 25.22 24.86
N VAL A 947 4.59 24.52 24.11
CA VAL A 947 5.93 24.97 23.72
C VAL A 947 6.05 24.86 22.20
N ALA A 948 6.22 25.98 21.51
CA ALA A 948 6.54 26.03 20.09
C ALA A 948 8.02 26.37 19.88
N GLN A 949 8.68 25.66 18.98
CA GLN A 949 10.09 25.84 18.65
C GLN A 949 10.23 26.20 17.18
N ALA A 950 10.83 27.36 16.93
CA ALA A 950 11.19 27.79 15.60
C ALA A 950 12.59 27.31 15.21
N SER A 951 12.82 27.08 13.92
CA SER A 951 14.06 26.60 13.34
C SER A 951 14.70 27.68 12.48
N SER A 952 14.16 27.96 11.30
CA SER A 952 14.60 29.01 10.39
C SER A 952 13.41 29.52 9.60
N GLY A 953 13.36 30.82 9.34
CA GLY A 953 12.20 31.45 8.73
C GLY A 953 12.15 32.89 9.23
N TYR A 954 11.09 33.61 8.87
CA TYR A 954 10.71 34.84 9.54
C TYR A 954 9.40 34.66 10.29
N ASP A 955 9.50 34.14 11.51
CA ASP A 955 8.36 33.54 12.21
C ASP A 955 7.69 34.53 13.16
N THR A 956 6.37 34.42 13.28
CA THR A 956 5.57 35.30 14.15
C THR A 956 4.75 34.52 15.17
N ALA A 957 4.97 34.81 16.45
CA ALA A 957 4.14 34.37 17.57
C ALA A 957 3.21 35.49 18.04
N THR A 958 1.92 35.16 18.17
CA THR A 958 0.83 36.05 18.56
C THR A 958 0.13 35.46 19.80
N PHE A 959 0.09 36.21 20.90
CA PHE A 959 -0.49 35.77 22.17
C PHE A 959 -1.69 36.65 22.58
N TYR A 960 -2.73 36.02 23.13
CA TYR A 960 -3.92 36.69 23.65
C TYR A 960 -4.13 36.34 25.12
N ASP A 961 -4.56 37.33 25.90
CA ASP A 961 -4.88 37.20 27.32
C ASP A 961 -6.14 36.37 27.60
N SER A 962 -6.28 36.00 28.86
CA SER A 962 -7.48 35.47 29.48
C SER A 962 -8.26 36.58 30.18
N VAL A 963 -9.38 36.24 30.81
CA VAL A 963 -10.15 37.20 31.64
C VAL A 963 -9.56 37.42 33.04
N GLY A 964 -8.47 36.73 33.37
CA GLY A 964 -7.77 36.84 34.65
C GLY A 964 -6.43 37.54 34.48
N ASN A 965 -5.68 37.69 35.58
CA ASN A 965 -4.37 38.34 35.50
C ASN A 965 -3.38 37.45 34.76
N ASP A 966 -2.76 38.02 33.73
CA ASP A 966 -1.81 37.35 32.87
C ASP A 966 -0.43 38.03 32.85
N LEU A 967 0.59 37.22 32.56
CA LEU A 967 1.96 37.66 32.42
C LEU A 967 2.48 37.30 31.03
N PHE A 968 2.82 38.32 30.25
CA PHE A 968 3.61 38.19 29.03
C PHE A 968 5.09 38.42 29.36
N VAL A 969 5.97 37.54 28.89
CA VAL A 969 7.42 37.68 29.00
C VAL A 969 8.02 37.53 27.62
N ALA A 970 8.73 38.54 27.12
CA ALA A 970 9.45 38.48 25.86
C ALA A 970 10.94 38.68 26.07
N ARG A 971 11.76 37.78 25.53
CA ARG A 971 13.21 37.83 25.47
C ARG A 971 13.63 37.73 24.00
N PRO A 972 14.87 38.09 23.64
CA PRO A 972 15.32 38.02 22.25
C PRO A 972 15.19 36.64 21.59
N THR A 973 15.22 35.55 22.38
CA THR A 973 15.17 34.17 21.86
C THR A 973 13.90 33.40 22.21
N ALA A 974 12.98 34.00 22.99
CA ALA A 974 11.76 33.32 23.42
C ALA A 974 10.73 34.31 23.97
N ALA A 975 9.45 34.03 23.74
CA ALA A 975 8.33 34.74 24.35
C ALA A 975 7.32 33.77 24.95
N SER A 976 6.65 34.17 26.02
CA SER A 976 5.62 33.36 26.66
C SER A 976 4.49 34.19 27.23
N MET A 977 3.27 33.65 27.21
CA MET A 977 2.09 34.19 27.88
C MET A 977 1.57 33.12 28.85
N SER A 978 1.34 33.51 30.10
CA SER A 978 0.86 32.59 31.13
C SER A 978 -0.14 33.23 32.07
N GLY A 979 -1.11 32.43 32.51
CA GLY A 979 -2.13 32.82 33.47
C GLY A 979 -2.57 31.64 34.33
N THR A 980 -3.74 31.76 34.96
CA THR A 980 -4.29 30.65 35.73
C THR A 980 -4.72 29.52 34.80
N GLY A 981 -4.05 28.37 34.88
CA GLY A 981 -4.42 27.15 34.16
C GLY A 981 -3.89 27.02 32.73
N TYR A 982 -3.07 27.97 32.25
CA TYR A 982 -2.43 27.85 30.94
C TYR A 982 -1.03 28.50 30.90
N SER A 983 -0.15 27.96 30.07
CA SER A 983 1.17 28.52 29.77
C SER A 983 1.56 28.23 28.33
N ASN A 984 1.72 29.29 27.53
CA ASN A 984 2.10 29.21 26.13
C ASN A 984 3.49 29.83 25.94
N GLU A 985 4.43 29.07 25.38
CA GLU A 985 5.81 29.50 25.13
C GLU A 985 6.16 29.32 23.65
N ALA A 986 6.81 30.31 23.05
CA ALA A 986 7.35 30.30 21.69
C ALA A 986 8.85 30.61 21.75
N ARG A 987 9.69 29.74 21.19
CA ARG A 987 11.15 29.85 21.20
C ARG A 987 11.67 30.04 19.78
N GLY A 988 12.61 30.96 19.59
CA GLY A 988 13.27 31.19 18.30
C GLY A 988 12.48 32.07 17.31
N PHE A 989 11.23 32.43 17.59
CA PHE A 989 10.41 33.26 16.70
C PHE A 989 10.96 34.70 16.61
N ASP A 990 11.11 35.23 15.39
CA ASP A 990 11.63 36.59 15.15
C ASP A 990 10.72 37.69 15.70
N ARG A 991 9.40 37.44 15.69
CA ARG A 991 8.40 38.39 16.18
C ARG A 991 7.53 37.77 17.25
N ALA A 992 7.46 38.43 18.40
CA ALA A 992 6.49 38.13 19.45
C ALA A 992 5.53 39.32 19.62
N LYS A 993 4.23 39.06 19.56
CA LYS A 993 3.17 40.05 19.78
C LYS A 993 2.19 39.54 20.82
N ALA A 994 1.80 40.39 21.74
CA ALA A 994 0.81 40.05 22.76
C ALA A 994 -0.27 41.12 22.87
N TRP A 995 -1.52 40.68 23.03
CA TRP A 995 -2.68 41.52 23.23
C TRP A 995 -3.38 41.19 24.55
N ALA A 996 -3.51 42.19 25.42
CA ALA A 996 -4.37 42.16 26.58
C ALA A 996 -5.68 42.90 26.27
N THR A 997 -6.76 42.16 26.05
CA THR A 997 -8.07 42.69 25.60
C THR A 997 -9.27 42.12 26.35
N SER A 998 -9.05 41.11 27.19
CA SER A 998 -10.06 40.33 27.88
C SER A 998 -10.22 40.72 29.36
N GLY A 999 -9.33 41.59 29.86
CA GLY A 999 -9.38 42.22 31.17
C GLY A 999 -8.63 41.42 32.24
N GLY A 1000 -8.11 42.12 33.25
CA GLY A 1000 -7.17 41.56 34.22
C GLY A 1000 -6.40 42.71 34.88
N ASP A 1001 -5.38 42.39 35.67
CA ASP A 1001 -4.27 43.30 35.96
C ASP A 1001 -3.03 42.67 35.33
N ASP A 1002 -2.82 42.98 34.06
CA ASP A 1002 -1.94 42.26 33.16
C ASP A 1002 -0.58 42.94 33.06
N GLN A 1003 0.48 42.11 33.06
CA GLN A 1003 1.86 42.60 33.02
C GLN A 1003 2.61 42.06 31.79
N ALA A 1004 3.36 42.93 31.13
CA ALA A 1004 4.32 42.59 30.08
C ALA A 1004 5.76 42.88 30.53
N ASP A 1005 6.60 41.85 30.58
CA ASP A 1005 8.03 41.95 30.83
C ASP A 1005 8.82 41.78 29.53
N LEU A 1006 9.45 42.86 29.05
CA LEU A 1006 10.25 42.87 27.82
C LEU A 1006 11.75 42.93 28.16
N TYR A 1007 12.54 42.00 27.66
CA TYR A 1007 13.99 41.94 27.85
C TYR A 1007 14.70 42.25 26.54
N ASP A 1008 15.71 43.10 26.60
CA ASP A 1008 16.54 43.45 25.45
C ASP A 1008 17.61 42.38 25.14
N SER A 1009 18.45 42.69 24.15
CA SER A 1009 19.68 41.96 23.85
C SER A 1009 20.90 42.63 24.48
N THR A 1010 22.10 42.09 24.27
CA THR A 1010 23.34 42.78 24.64
C THR A 1010 23.80 43.80 23.58
N GLY A 1011 22.97 44.01 22.55
CA GLY A 1011 23.21 44.95 21.45
C GLY A 1011 22.55 46.30 21.72
N ASN A 1012 22.50 47.17 20.71
CA ASN A 1012 21.77 48.44 20.86
C ASN A 1012 20.30 48.22 20.52
N ASP A 1013 19.43 48.47 21.49
CA ASP A 1013 18.00 48.22 21.36
C ASP A 1013 17.17 49.51 21.52
N THR A 1014 15.95 49.48 20.99
CA THR A 1014 15.04 50.63 20.99
C THR A 1014 13.66 50.24 21.50
N LEU A 1015 13.21 50.91 22.56
CA LEU A 1015 11.86 50.84 23.10
C LEU A 1015 11.05 52.07 22.66
N ILE A 1016 9.84 51.82 22.17
CA ILE A 1016 8.80 52.84 22.01
C ILE A 1016 7.57 52.35 22.77
N ALA A 1017 7.19 53.06 23.83
CA ALA A 1017 6.02 52.70 24.63
C ALA A 1017 5.10 53.89 24.86
N GLY A 1018 3.80 53.66 24.83
CA GLY A 1018 2.77 54.65 25.14
C GLY A 1018 1.67 54.05 26.00
N TYR A 1019 0.51 54.69 26.03
CA TYR A 1019 -0.60 54.26 26.88
C TYR A 1019 -1.32 52.97 26.45
N LEU A 1020 -1.20 52.55 25.18
CA LEU A 1020 -1.81 51.30 24.67
C LEU A 1020 -0.81 50.26 24.19
N ARG A 1021 0.42 50.65 23.88
CA ARG A 1021 1.32 49.82 23.08
C ARG A 1021 2.77 50.05 23.48
N ALA A 1022 3.51 48.98 23.68
CA ALA A 1022 4.95 48.97 23.88
C ALA A 1022 5.61 48.07 22.83
N ILE A 1023 6.66 48.57 22.19
CA ILE A 1023 7.42 47.87 21.16
C ILE A 1023 8.90 47.96 21.52
N LEU A 1024 9.53 46.82 21.73
CA LEU A 1024 10.97 46.67 21.88
C LEU A 1024 11.54 46.03 20.61
N THR A 1025 12.52 46.68 20.01
CA THR A 1025 13.18 46.21 18.78
C THR A 1025 14.69 46.18 18.94
N GLY A 1026 15.28 45.14 18.36
CA GLY A 1026 16.72 44.94 18.33
C GLY A 1026 17.17 44.18 17.09
N SER A 1027 18.45 43.82 17.04
CA SER A 1027 18.97 43.02 15.94
C SER A 1027 18.42 41.59 16.00
N GLY A 1028 17.53 41.24 15.07
CA GLY A 1028 17.01 39.87 14.92
C GLY A 1028 15.83 39.52 15.84
N TYR A 1029 15.23 40.49 16.53
CA TYR A 1029 13.99 40.25 17.27
C TYR A 1029 13.08 41.50 17.32
N TYR A 1030 11.78 41.25 17.44
CA TYR A 1030 10.73 42.25 17.59
C TYR A 1030 9.75 41.78 18.66
N SER A 1031 9.54 42.59 19.70
CA SER A 1031 8.58 42.30 20.77
C SER A 1031 7.57 43.42 20.90
N GLU A 1032 6.29 43.07 20.91
CA GLU A 1032 5.17 44.01 20.99
C GLU A 1032 4.17 43.56 22.04
N ALA A 1033 3.77 44.48 22.91
CA ALA A 1033 2.73 44.28 23.91
C ALA A 1033 1.69 45.39 23.78
N GLU A 1034 0.42 45.04 23.60
CA GLU A 1034 -0.69 45.96 23.44
C GLU A 1034 -1.76 45.70 24.50
N GLY A 1035 -2.26 46.75 25.15
CA GLY A 1035 -3.36 46.70 26.13
C GLY A 1035 -3.00 46.34 27.57
N PHE A 1036 -1.72 46.08 27.88
CA PHE A 1036 -1.28 45.67 29.23
C PHE A 1036 -1.30 46.84 30.24
N ASP A 1037 -1.77 46.60 31.47
CA ASP A 1037 -1.81 47.59 32.56
C ASP A 1037 -0.41 48.01 33.02
N ARG A 1038 0.55 47.07 32.96
CA ARG A 1038 1.94 47.32 33.31
C ARG A 1038 2.89 46.74 32.28
N THR A 1039 3.78 47.57 31.75
CA THR A 1039 4.94 47.11 30.98
C THR A 1039 6.22 47.38 31.75
N VAL A 1040 7.06 46.36 31.93
CA VAL A 1040 8.40 46.50 32.50
C VAL A 1040 9.42 46.09 31.43
N THR A 1041 10.33 47.00 31.08
CA THR A 1041 11.40 46.74 30.11
C THR A 1041 12.76 46.73 30.80
N TYR A 1042 13.57 45.70 30.53
CA TYR A 1042 14.86 45.47 31.17
C TYR A 1042 16.00 45.54 30.16
N GLY A 1043 16.96 46.44 30.44
CA GLY A 1043 18.21 46.56 29.72
C GLY A 1043 19.30 45.61 30.23
N SER A 1044 20.07 45.00 29.33
CA SER A 1044 21.13 44.01 29.61
C SER A 1044 22.50 44.35 29.01
N GLY A 1045 22.59 45.48 28.31
CA GLY A 1045 23.82 46.15 27.90
C GLY A 1045 23.79 46.51 26.42
N GLY A 1046 24.45 47.60 26.03
CA GLY A 1046 24.25 48.18 24.72
C GLY A 1046 24.36 49.69 24.81
N TYR A 1047 23.88 50.38 23.77
CA TYR A 1047 23.46 51.77 23.88
C TYR A 1047 21.96 51.83 23.59
N ASP A 1048 21.17 51.73 24.65
CA ASP A 1048 19.73 51.47 24.56
C ASP A 1048 18.92 52.75 24.70
N THR A 1049 17.89 52.87 23.87
CA THR A 1049 17.07 54.09 23.81
C THR A 1049 15.59 53.78 24.02
N ALA A 1050 14.92 54.57 24.84
CA ALA A 1050 13.49 54.45 25.11
C ALA A 1050 12.78 55.77 24.85
N THR A 1051 11.65 55.72 24.15
CA THR A 1051 10.70 56.84 24.05
C THR A 1051 9.37 56.43 24.68
N LEU A 1052 8.93 57.18 25.68
CA LEU A 1052 7.70 56.96 26.44
C LEU A 1052 6.69 58.06 26.13
N TYR A 1053 5.47 57.71 25.74
CA TYR A 1053 4.40 58.65 25.42
C TYR A 1053 3.34 58.65 26.52
N ASP A 1054 2.83 59.85 26.85
CA ASP A 1054 1.78 60.06 27.85
C ASP A 1054 0.42 59.48 27.44
N SER A 1055 -0.53 59.55 28.37
CA SER A 1055 -1.95 59.33 28.12
C SER A 1055 -2.69 60.66 28.09
N ALA A 1056 -4.00 60.64 27.86
CA ALA A 1056 -4.82 61.85 28.02
C ALA A 1056 -5.12 62.21 29.49
N LEU A 1057 -4.70 61.37 30.44
CA LEU A 1057 -4.88 61.55 31.89
C LEU A 1057 -3.72 62.35 32.48
N ASP A 1058 -3.73 62.54 33.80
CA ASP A 1058 -2.56 63.11 34.49
C ASP A 1058 -1.50 62.01 34.64
N ASP A 1059 -0.37 62.18 33.96
CA ASP A 1059 0.77 61.26 33.95
C ASP A 1059 1.92 61.76 34.84
N VAL A 1060 2.62 60.82 35.48
CA VAL A 1060 3.83 61.09 36.27
C VAL A 1060 5.01 60.31 35.69
N PHE A 1061 6.02 61.05 35.24
CA PHE A 1061 7.32 60.50 34.84
C PHE A 1061 8.31 60.60 36.00
N ASN A 1062 8.84 59.48 36.50
CA ASN A 1062 9.89 59.46 37.52
C ASN A 1062 11.16 58.85 36.91
N ALA A 1063 12.25 59.59 36.86
CA ALA A 1063 13.49 59.17 36.20
C ALA A 1063 14.70 59.24 37.14
N TRP A 1064 15.30 58.08 37.38
CA TRP A 1064 16.58 57.84 38.04
C TRP A 1064 17.66 57.48 37.00
N ALA A 1065 18.90 57.30 37.45
CA ALA A 1065 20.01 56.96 36.56
C ALA A 1065 19.87 55.59 35.87
N ASP A 1066 19.25 54.61 36.55
CA ASP A 1066 19.13 53.22 36.11
C ASP A 1066 17.66 52.79 35.88
N ARG A 1067 16.70 53.69 36.08
CA ARG A 1067 15.27 53.37 35.98
C ARG A 1067 14.46 54.61 35.63
N ALA A 1068 13.46 54.47 34.79
CA ALA A 1068 12.50 55.51 34.47
C ALA A 1068 11.10 54.91 34.40
N VAL A 1069 10.12 55.56 35.01
CA VAL A 1069 8.72 55.10 35.04
C VAL A 1069 7.80 56.22 34.58
N LEU A 1070 7.04 56.00 33.51
CA LEU A 1070 5.93 56.87 33.11
C LEU A 1070 4.61 56.16 33.43
N ALA A 1071 3.78 56.75 34.29
CA ALA A 1071 2.54 56.13 34.72
C ALA A 1071 1.38 57.11 34.89
N SER A 1072 0.18 56.66 34.55
CA SER A 1072 -1.10 57.30 34.89
C SER A 1072 -1.86 56.46 35.93
N SER A 1073 -3.14 56.75 36.14
CA SER A 1073 -4.01 55.93 37.01
C SER A 1073 -4.39 54.57 36.43
N ILE A 1074 -4.11 54.30 35.14
CA ILE A 1074 -4.54 53.07 34.45
C ILE A 1074 -3.40 52.30 33.79
N VAL A 1075 -2.26 52.92 33.51
CA VAL A 1075 -1.14 52.25 32.83
C VAL A 1075 0.20 52.71 33.39
N SER A 1076 1.18 51.81 33.43
CA SER A 1076 2.55 52.11 33.85
C SER A 1076 3.58 51.49 32.91
N ASN A 1077 4.49 52.30 32.40
CA ASN A 1077 5.67 51.88 31.64
C ASN A 1077 6.93 52.08 32.50
N ASP A 1078 7.55 50.98 32.95
CA ASP A 1078 8.75 50.94 33.79
C ASP A 1078 9.96 50.45 32.98
N VAL A 1079 10.91 51.33 32.70
CA VAL A 1079 12.11 51.06 31.91
C VAL A 1079 13.31 51.02 32.84
N ARG A 1080 14.17 50.01 32.70
CA ARG A 1080 15.34 49.80 33.57
C ARG A 1080 16.60 49.61 32.74
N ASN A 1081 17.71 50.22 33.17
CA ASN A 1081 19.05 50.14 32.59
C ASN A 1081 19.16 50.61 31.12
N PHE A 1082 18.37 51.60 30.70
CA PHE A 1082 18.50 52.21 29.37
C PHE A 1082 19.41 53.45 29.43
N ASP A 1083 20.33 53.59 28.48
CA ASP A 1083 21.26 54.73 28.42
C ASP A 1083 20.54 56.05 28.14
N ARG A 1084 19.44 56.00 27.38
CA ARG A 1084 18.66 57.19 27.01
C ARG A 1084 17.17 56.94 27.11
N VAL A 1085 16.49 57.65 28.01
CA VAL A 1085 15.01 57.64 28.12
C VAL A 1085 14.45 59.03 27.82
N ARG A 1086 13.51 59.12 26.88
CA ARG A 1086 12.76 60.35 26.55
C ARG A 1086 11.28 60.12 26.82
N ALA A 1087 10.69 60.88 27.73
CA ALA A 1087 9.25 60.97 27.90
C ALA A 1087 8.69 62.14 27.09
N VAL A 1088 7.58 61.94 26.40
CA VAL A 1088 6.90 62.92 25.55
C VAL A 1088 5.46 63.05 26.01
N SER A 1089 5.05 64.28 26.35
CA SER A 1089 3.68 64.63 26.71
C SER A 1089 3.04 65.47 25.61
N GLU A 1090 2.07 64.88 24.91
CA GLU A 1090 1.38 65.49 23.76
C GLU A 1090 -0.16 65.31 23.80
N LEU A 1091 -0.71 64.47 24.69
CA LEU A 1091 -2.10 64.01 24.64
C LEU A 1091 -3.07 64.67 25.64
N GLY A 1092 -2.62 65.55 26.53
CA GLY A 1092 -3.50 66.23 27.48
C GLY A 1092 -2.85 66.40 28.85
N GLY A 1093 -3.58 66.12 29.94
CA GLY A 1093 -2.98 65.94 31.28
C GLY A 1093 -2.41 67.18 31.98
N ASN A 1094 -2.25 67.10 33.30
CA ASN A 1094 -1.39 67.96 34.10
C ASN A 1094 -0.11 67.21 34.48
N ASP A 1095 0.71 66.93 33.47
CA ASP A 1095 1.78 65.94 33.61
C ASP A 1095 2.99 66.50 34.37
N LEU A 1096 3.57 65.62 35.19
CA LEU A 1096 4.68 65.91 36.09
C LEU A 1096 5.86 64.99 35.79
N ALA A 1097 7.03 65.56 35.53
CA ALA A 1097 8.29 64.82 35.41
C ALA A 1097 9.22 65.08 36.61
N ASN A 1098 9.52 64.06 37.40
CA ASN A 1098 10.50 64.08 38.47
C ASN A 1098 11.82 63.45 38.00
N PHE A 1099 12.92 64.18 38.13
CA PHE A 1099 14.28 63.69 37.88
C PHE A 1099 15.05 63.53 39.19
N TYR A 1100 15.88 62.49 39.27
CA TYR A 1100 16.75 62.19 40.40
C TYR A 1100 18.20 62.05 39.93
N ASP A 1101 19.14 62.59 40.70
CA ASP A 1101 20.57 62.54 40.42
C ASP A 1101 21.20 61.17 40.67
N SER A 1102 22.41 60.98 40.13
CA SER A 1102 23.26 59.82 40.32
C SER A 1102 24.39 60.13 41.32
N ILE A 1103 25.19 59.13 41.66
CA ILE A 1103 26.45 59.38 42.38
C ILE A 1103 27.45 59.98 41.39
N GLY A 1104 27.78 61.27 41.51
CA GLY A 1104 28.70 61.90 40.55
C GLY A 1104 28.44 63.39 40.39
N ASN A 1105 28.79 63.95 39.24
CA ASN A 1105 28.35 65.31 38.89
C ASN A 1105 27.31 65.19 37.79
N ASP A 1106 26.09 65.63 38.06
CA ASP A 1106 25.00 65.61 37.10
C ASP A 1106 24.62 67.02 36.65
N THR A 1107 24.00 67.09 35.47
CA THR A 1107 23.49 68.35 34.90
C THR A 1107 22.01 68.22 34.58
N TYR A 1108 21.21 69.08 35.20
CA TYR A 1108 19.82 69.31 34.84
C TYR A 1108 19.71 70.52 33.91
N ILE A 1109 18.99 70.40 32.81
CA ILE A 1109 18.74 71.48 31.84
C ILE A 1109 17.23 71.59 31.67
N ALA A 1110 16.65 72.76 31.93
CA ALA A 1110 15.23 73.02 31.72
C ALA A 1110 15.00 74.28 30.89
N GLY A 1111 14.15 74.16 29.88
CA GLY A 1111 13.59 75.29 29.13
C GLY A 1111 12.10 75.13 28.94
N ALA A 1112 11.45 76.04 28.23
CA ALA A 1112 9.98 76.12 28.14
C ALA A 1112 9.24 74.86 27.67
N VAL A 1113 9.92 73.94 26.96
CA VAL A 1113 9.30 72.74 26.34
C VAL A 1113 9.91 71.44 26.83
N ARG A 1114 11.08 71.48 27.51
CA ARG A 1114 11.79 70.26 27.90
C ARG A 1114 12.63 70.40 29.16
N GLY A 1115 12.66 69.34 29.96
CA GLY A 1115 13.61 69.11 31.04
C GLY A 1115 14.51 67.92 30.70
N ILE A 1116 15.81 68.04 30.94
CA ILE A 1116 16.80 67.01 30.63
C ILE A 1116 17.70 66.83 31.85
N MET A 1117 17.84 65.62 32.37
CA MET A 1117 18.82 65.25 33.38
C MET A 1117 19.87 64.34 32.75
N THR A 1118 21.14 64.70 32.89
CA THR A 1118 22.27 63.94 32.34
C THR A 1118 23.33 63.70 33.38
N GLY A 1119 23.99 62.55 33.29
CA GLY A 1119 25.11 62.18 34.13
C GLY A 1119 26.04 61.20 33.44
N THR A 1120 26.82 60.47 34.23
CA THR A 1120 27.68 59.42 33.66
C THR A 1120 26.82 58.22 33.26
N ASN A 1121 26.78 57.90 31.97
CA ASN A 1121 26.06 56.76 31.38
C ASN A 1121 24.52 56.78 31.51
N PHE A 1122 23.91 57.97 31.65
CA PHE A 1122 22.45 58.10 31.49
C PHE A 1122 22.05 59.47 30.93
N TYR A 1123 20.97 59.47 30.16
CA TYR A 1123 20.29 60.65 29.63
C TYR A 1123 18.78 60.47 29.82
N ASN A 1124 18.16 61.32 30.62
CA ASN A 1124 16.71 61.34 30.81
C ASN A 1124 16.15 62.67 30.32
N GLU A 1125 15.17 62.64 29.43
CA GLU A 1125 14.51 63.82 28.87
C GLU A 1125 13.01 63.72 29.06
N ALA A 1126 12.36 64.83 29.39
CA ALA A 1126 10.92 64.98 29.46
C ALA A 1126 10.54 66.20 28.63
N GLU A 1127 9.70 65.99 27.62
CA GLU A 1127 9.27 67.01 26.66
C GLU A 1127 7.75 67.19 26.73
N GLY A 1128 7.27 68.43 26.69
CA GLY A 1128 5.84 68.75 26.75
C GLY A 1128 5.23 68.79 28.15
N PHE A 1129 5.92 68.25 29.16
CA PHE A 1129 5.44 68.21 30.56
C PHE A 1129 5.24 69.62 31.14
N LYS A 1130 4.05 69.88 31.68
CA LYS A 1130 3.71 71.16 32.34
C LYS A 1130 4.58 71.43 33.56
N GLN A 1131 4.97 70.38 34.28
CA GLN A 1131 5.84 70.52 35.44
C GLN A 1131 7.03 69.56 35.37
N THR A 1132 8.20 70.06 35.73
CA THR A 1132 9.38 69.20 35.96
C THR A 1132 10.00 69.52 37.32
N VAL A 1133 10.44 68.52 38.06
CA VAL A 1133 11.11 68.66 39.36
C VAL A 1133 12.38 67.83 39.36
N ALA A 1134 13.55 68.46 39.31
CA ALA A 1134 14.82 67.76 39.47
C ALA A 1134 15.28 67.77 40.94
N ASN A 1135 15.80 66.66 41.43
CA ASN A 1135 16.25 66.51 42.82
C ASN A 1135 17.70 66.02 42.86
N SER A 1136 18.58 66.81 43.47
CA SER A 1136 19.98 66.47 43.78
C SER A 1136 20.08 66.02 45.24
N THR A 1137 20.23 64.72 45.44
CA THR A 1137 20.14 64.00 46.70
C THR A 1137 21.24 62.94 46.88
N ALA A 1138 21.83 62.43 45.80
CA ALA A 1138 22.84 61.35 45.78
C ALA A 1138 24.29 61.85 45.94
N GLY A 1139 24.50 63.18 45.87
CA GLY A 1139 25.76 63.84 46.20
C GLY A 1139 26.67 64.04 45.00
N GLY A 1140 27.35 65.18 44.95
CA GLY A 1140 27.96 65.65 43.72
C GLY A 1140 28.24 67.14 43.71
N THR A 1141 28.76 67.67 42.61
CA THR A 1141 28.73 69.11 42.30
C THR A 1141 27.76 69.37 41.16
N ASP A 1142 26.50 69.06 41.42
CA ASP A 1142 25.45 69.06 40.40
C ASP A 1142 25.07 70.48 39.99
N LYS A 1143 24.73 70.60 38.72
CA LYS A 1143 24.47 71.86 38.04
C LYS A 1143 23.06 71.84 37.45
N VAL A 1144 22.38 72.99 37.50
CA VAL A 1144 21.17 73.25 36.72
C VAL A 1144 21.38 74.41 35.75
N GLU A 1145 20.85 74.28 34.54
CA GLU A 1145 20.71 75.34 33.55
C GLU A 1145 19.24 75.58 33.21
N PHE A 1146 18.77 76.80 33.42
CA PHE A 1146 17.44 77.25 33.01
C PHE A 1146 17.53 78.12 31.75
N TYR A 1147 16.59 77.95 30.81
CA TYR A 1147 16.48 78.74 29.59
C TYR A 1147 15.08 79.35 29.50
N ASP A 1148 14.98 80.67 29.36
CA ASP A 1148 13.71 81.39 29.25
C ASP A 1148 12.95 81.10 27.95
N SER A 1149 11.65 81.35 27.98
CA SER A 1149 10.76 81.36 26.81
C SER A 1149 10.77 82.73 26.13
N ALA A 1150 10.08 82.87 25.01
CA ALA A 1150 9.85 84.17 24.39
C ALA A 1150 8.80 85.03 25.14
N GLY A 1151 8.09 84.45 26.10
CA GLY A 1151 7.06 85.08 26.92
C GLY A 1151 7.60 85.66 28.24
N ASN A 1152 6.69 86.03 29.14
CA ASN A 1152 7.09 86.49 30.48
C ASN A 1152 7.34 85.28 31.39
N ASP A 1153 8.55 85.17 31.91
CA ASP A 1153 8.95 84.09 32.80
C ASP A 1153 9.33 84.61 34.20
N THR A 1154 9.15 83.77 35.21
CA THR A 1154 9.51 84.03 36.60
C THR A 1154 10.60 83.06 37.02
N LEU A 1155 11.78 83.60 37.34
CA LEU A 1155 12.87 82.87 37.95
C LEU A 1155 12.86 83.11 39.47
N LEU A 1156 12.57 82.06 40.23
CA LEU A 1156 12.63 82.03 41.69
C LEU A 1156 13.84 81.23 42.14
N VAL A 1157 14.67 81.80 42.99
CA VAL A 1157 15.83 81.13 43.56
C VAL A 1157 15.85 81.39 45.06
N TRP A 1158 15.53 80.39 45.87
CA TRP A 1158 15.37 80.52 47.31
C TRP A 1158 15.88 79.29 48.07
N GLN A 1159 16.88 79.48 48.94
CA GLN A 1159 17.66 78.37 49.51
C GLN A 1159 18.05 77.36 48.41
N ARG A 1160 18.16 76.05 48.70
CA ARG A 1160 18.52 75.03 47.70
C ARG A 1160 17.42 74.72 46.67
N LEU A 1161 16.41 75.57 46.50
CA LEU A 1161 15.39 75.47 45.45
C LEU A 1161 15.63 76.56 44.41
N ALA A 1162 15.71 76.16 43.14
CA ALA A 1162 15.67 77.07 41.99
C ALA A 1162 14.53 76.65 41.07
N SER A 1163 13.74 77.60 40.55
CA SER A 1163 12.60 77.32 39.69
C SER A 1163 12.44 78.39 38.63
N LEU A 1164 12.10 77.97 37.42
CA LEU A 1164 11.72 78.80 36.29
C LEU A 1164 10.28 78.44 35.89
N SER A 1165 9.38 79.41 35.88
CA SER A 1165 7.98 79.22 35.50
C SER A 1165 7.54 80.26 34.48
N GLY A 1166 6.67 79.88 33.55
CA GLY A 1166 6.13 80.75 32.51
C GLY A 1166 4.70 80.36 32.17
N LEU A 1167 4.14 80.93 31.10
CA LEU A 1167 2.80 80.55 30.67
C LEU A 1167 2.79 79.10 30.18
N GLY A 1168 2.20 78.20 30.96
CA GLY A 1168 2.01 76.79 30.60
C GLY A 1168 3.11 75.84 31.08
N PHE A 1169 4.16 76.31 31.77
CA PHE A 1169 5.21 75.45 32.32
C PHE A 1169 5.72 75.93 33.69
N ASN A 1170 6.17 74.98 34.52
CA ASN A 1170 6.79 75.24 35.82
C ASN A 1170 7.90 74.20 36.09
N HIS A 1171 9.15 74.63 36.05
CA HIS A 1171 10.30 73.76 36.25
C HIS A 1171 11.00 74.13 37.55
N SER A 1172 11.38 73.13 38.35
CA SER A 1172 12.06 73.30 39.63
C SER A 1172 13.23 72.34 39.76
N ALA A 1173 14.23 72.77 40.52
CA ALA A 1173 15.47 72.05 40.79
C ALA A 1173 15.81 72.22 42.27
N ASN A 1174 15.82 71.10 43.00
CA ASN A 1174 16.08 71.02 44.42
C ASN A 1174 17.48 70.45 44.66
N GLY A 1175 18.28 71.07 45.52
CA GLY A 1175 19.56 70.53 45.97
C GLY A 1175 20.79 70.89 45.14
N PHE A 1176 20.65 71.43 43.92
CA PHE A 1176 21.75 71.71 43.01
C PHE A 1176 22.71 72.81 43.51
N LYS A 1177 24.03 72.61 43.33
CA LYS A 1177 25.09 73.51 43.85
C LYS A 1177 25.49 74.62 42.89
N ASN A 1178 25.20 74.47 41.60
CA ASN A 1178 25.49 75.46 40.58
C ASN A 1178 24.21 75.73 39.77
N VAL A 1179 23.72 76.96 39.80
CA VAL A 1179 22.49 77.36 39.08
C VAL A 1179 22.86 78.38 38.02
N THR A 1180 22.64 78.07 36.75
CA THR A 1180 22.79 79.02 35.64
C THR A 1180 21.43 79.29 35.01
N ALA A 1181 21.08 80.55 34.80
CA ALA A 1181 19.87 80.93 34.08
C ALA A 1181 20.24 81.76 32.84
N TYR A 1182 19.77 81.33 31.68
CA TYR A 1182 19.92 81.99 30.39
C TYR A 1182 18.60 82.71 30.07
N MET A 1183 18.59 84.04 30.22
CA MET A 1183 17.41 84.88 30.00
C MET A 1183 17.62 85.71 28.73
N THR A 1184 17.52 85.06 27.57
CA THR A 1184 17.95 85.61 26.28
C THR A 1184 16.85 85.65 25.21
N SER A 1185 15.67 85.10 25.48
CA SER A 1185 14.67 84.78 24.44
C SER A 1185 13.53 85.78 24.29
N GLY A 1186 13.48 86.86 25.11
CA GLY A 1186 12.48 87.94 25.05
C GLY A 1186 11.55 87.97 26.27
N GLY A 1187 10.59 88.91 26.33
CA GLY A 1187 9.61 89.03 27.43
C GLY A 1187 10.03 89.92 28.62
N VAL A 1188 9.11 90.10 29.58
CA VAL A 1188 9.33 90.79 30.86
C VAL A 1188 9.50 89.75 31.96
N ASN A 1189 10.76 89.43 32.26
CA ASN A 1189 11.10 88.37 33.21
C ASN A 1189 11.21 88.89 34.64
N VAL A 1190 10.50 88.26 35.58
CA VAL A 1190 10.49 88.61 37.01
C VAL A 1190 11.51 87.72 37.74
N ARG A 1191 12.32 88.32 38.61
CA ARG A 1191 13.38 87.62 39.36
C ARG A 1191 13.16 87.82 40.84
N ASP A 1192 13.15 86.73 41.58
CA ASP A 1192 13.17 86.75 43.04
C ASP A 1192 14.29 85.82 43.54
N ILE A 1193 15.46 86.41 43.81
CA ILE A 1193 16.67 85.69 44.20
C ILE A 1193 16.98 86.01 45.65
N ARG A 1194 16.91 85.00 46.53
CA ARG A 1194 17.07 85.11 47.98
C ARG A 1194 17.88 83.91 48.50
N THR A 1195 19.21 83.96 48.37
CA THR A 1195 20.08 82.81 48.72
C THR A 1195 21.54 83.19 49.05
N THR A 1196 22.22 82.35 49.85
CA THR A 1196 23.66 82.43 50.21
C THR A 1196 24.48 81.16 49.88
N ASP A 1197 23.85 80.08 49.40
CA ASP A 1197 24.40 78.72 49.58
C ASP A 1197 24.84 77.99 48.27
N PHE A 1198 24.86 78.67 47.11
CA PHE A 1198 25.33 78.11 45.83
C PHE A 1198 25.81 79.18 44.84
N VAL A 1199 26.54 78.74 43.80
CA VAL A 1199 27.02 79.62 42.72
C VAL A 1199 25.90 79.84 41.71
N PHE A 1200 25.38 81.08 41.65
CA PHE A 1200 24.38 81.50 40.67
C PHE A 1200 25.03 82.32 39.55
N LYS A 1201 24.75 81.96 38.29
CA LYS A 1201 25.20 82.69 37.09
C LYS A 1201 24.01 83.02 36.20
N LEU A 1202 23.81 84.30 35.93
CA LEU A 1202 22.84 84.78 34.95
C LEU A 1202 23.55 85.12 33.64
N VAL A 1203 22.97 84.72 32.50
CA VAL A 1203 23.48 85.01 31.15
C VAL A 1203 22.34 85.60 30.31
N GLY A 1204 22.49 86.83 29.82
CA GLY A 1204 21.41 87.56 29.12
C GLY A 1204 21.12 88.92 29.75
N GLN A 1205 20.00 89.56 29.37
CA GLN A 1205 19.55 90.81 30.04
C GLN A 1205 18.82 90.48 31.33
#